data_AF-A0A1E3JL50-F1
#
_entry.id   AF-A0A1E3JL50-F1
#
_cell.length_a   1.000
_cell.length_b   1.000
_cell.length_c   1.000
_cell.angle_alpha   90.00
_cell.angle_beta   90.00
_cell.angle_gamma   90.00
#
_symmetry.space_group_name_H-M   'P 1'
#
loop_
_entity.id
_entity.type
_entity.pdbx_description
1 polymer ?
#
loop_
_entity_poly.entity_id
_entity_poly.type
_entity_poly.pdbx_seq_one_letter_code
_entity_poly.pdbx_strand_id
1 'polypeptide(L)'
;MGPRVKRTKKQPISISSSAIRPSPTVSHKLTQAKIATFHTLLKKRATLRRQLDSSSSATASEAVSSSLRDVELEIAELGGLDGYQKASTLGQAKERGGDSSKVLVDWIKTMGYGKGDISLLEIGALRPNNYSSHKWIHNTPIDLHSQHPDILEQDFFERPLPASEYEAFDIVSCSLVLNFVDEPLRRGEMLYAMRSQLKQRDSSLLFLVLPLPCLRNSRYLTIPAFVQLMKVVGFDLVQERYKPNGKQPLRRRKYSWAVIVSFGCLAIALSWVAFSIYQEDVRVSGSWGCEMSWMSPSYAPLQWPQRPMRQRYGLYRYLEQGIDTDSPPRGHPVIFVPGNAGSYQQVRSIASAASRQHQHQGGPTAVHSKSNHIDFYTVDFNEEFSAFHAQTLREQSKFLQLSIERVLAEYGHLPEHSKPTQVTFVSHSMGGIATLLALDSKWASMVDAVVTLSTPHMMPPVTIEYDMDAIYTTISRYSQLGIHPPIVSICGGISDTQIVSESCVLSNTPGSEERRLTAFTSAIPMVWTGVDHQAMVWCHQVRWTVASLLLDWANANGVDRIDFARERLVGPRAAPLSLPDGNILTFPISSATSPTMTLLRRRTDALSLQECDERGNCVPVEFRSDLLPLPRNTSAPFPSPGEGVNLDDAILSSDLNITVSKGTLEVRSVQGAKKDWVVFGRHVYRSVRGGSWEREENDENVTHYTLRFTSPLSNSLLTYDLEASIGQCEGQYPIIKHTSISVPSLQDTALEARFYPITSIPSVLRLHSHVPLGPFLSSEHVRGVEIEVFQSPTCPIQKIRMSPWHMGVLGKIVTRYRMVAMAWPVGWASAVVLRQVASFHGTGTIPSYDQALTDVAVDWLPKSLVGIVLMGFLQTALSSYGRSHTLILGNTDLAFIPLLFFFWVWSFGVTCLVWCCVLVTVSLYRKLLATLPLRWISSTERNRIKPSEGPEEPHRRPSTGRSNATVLGVIALIAIASFFVPHEVVHVAAFMILWTISANEDCASPTAPSLSAALPGILVILAVLLPFKAPHLLVWGRNLYSHRERPVYFMENLWYAGPPIAVVALFLRGAVYRRRTSRLLLCKVSLIWLSFSVALAGGRWTWIIPPLANLFICTLVGLLW
;
A
#
# COMPACT_ATOMS: atom_id res chain seq x y z
N MET A 1 0.93 -46.96 41.28
CA MET A 1 -0.36 -47.58 41.68
C MET A 1 -0.86 -46.82 42.91
N GLY A 2 -2.10 -46.34 43.05
CA GLY A 2 -3.35 -46.67 42.38
C GLY A 2 -4.28 -45.44 42.17
N PRO A 3 -5.61 -45.62 42.01
CA PRO A 3 -6.31 -45.17 40.80
C PRO A 3 -7.44 -44.14 40.97
N ARG A 4 -7.88 -43.59 39.83
CA ARG A 4 -9.06 -42.72 39.58
C ARG A 4 -10.36 -43.24 40.21
N VAL A 5 -11.22 -42.33 40.73
CA VAL A 5 -12.69 -42.51 40.77
C VAL A 5 -13.44 -41.17 40.60
N LYS A 6 -14.43 -41.18 39.69
CA LYS A 6 -15.45 -40.12 39.43
C LYS A 6 -16.40 -39.94 40.61
N ARG A 7 -16.93 -38.73 40.85
CA ARG A 7 -18.12 -38.54 41.71
C ARG A 7 -19.28 -37.89 40.96
N THR A 8 -20.38 -38.63 40.92
CA THR A 8 -21.72 -38.33 40.43
C THR A 8 -22.52 -37.46 41.41
N LYS A 9 -23.56 -36.80 40.89
CA LYS A 9 -24.51 -35.89 41.56
C LYS A 9 -25.16 -36.51 42.81
N LYS A 10 -25.37 -35.66 43.83
CA LYS A 10 -26.38 -35.86 44.87
C LYS A 10 -27.54 -34.88 44.66
N GLN A 11 -28.76 -35.39 44.63
CA GLN A 11 -29.97 -34.64 45.01
C GLN A 11 -30.23 -34.81 46.51
N PRO A 12 -30.94 -33.87 47.14
CA PRO A 12 -31.83 -34.20 48.24
C PRO A 12 -33.29 -33.83 47.92
N ILE A 13 -34.17 -34.70 48.42
CA ILE A 13 -35.64 -34.67 48.46
C ILE A 13 -36.08 -33.94 49.73
N SER A 14 -37.06 -33.03 49.65
CA SER A 14 -38.25 -32.99 50.53
C SER A 14 -39.20 -31.83 50.19
N ILE A 15 -40.43 -32.01 50.64
CA ILE A 15 -41.69 -31.43 50.18
C ILE A 15 -42.14 -30.24 51.04
N SER A 16 -42.72 -29.24 50.37
CA SER A 16 -43.62 -28.15 50.79
C SER A 16 -43.52 -27.50 52.19
N SER A 17 -43.08 -26.24 52.20
CA SER A 17 -43.87 -25.15 52.80
C SER A 17 -43.84 -23.96 51.84
N SER A 18 -44.99 -23.32 51.67
CA SER A 18 -45.23 -22.22 50.73
C SER A 18 -44.36 -21.00 51.02
N ALA A 19 -43.27 -20.84 50.26
CA ALA A 19 -42.51 -19.59 50.20
C ALA A 19 -42.87 -18.85 48.91
N ILE A 20 -43.48 -17.68 49.08
CA ILE A 20 -43.84 -16.69 48.06
C ILE A 20 -42.64 -16.45 47.14
N ARG A 21 -42.81 -16.68 45.83
CA ARG A 21 -41.82 -16.30 44.80
C ARG A 21 -41.57 -14.79 44.88
N PRO A 22 -40.31 -14.30 44.95
CA PRO A 22 -40.04 -12.89 44.72
C PRO A 22 -40.41 -12.54 43.27
N SER A 23 -41.21 -11.50 43.10
CA SER A 23 -41.63 -10.96 41.82
C SER A 23 -40.43 -10.58 40.94
N PRO A 24 -40.53 -10.69 39.61
CA PRO A 24 -39.43 -10.35 38.70
C PRO A 24 -39.06 -8.86 38.85
N THR A 25 -37.84 -8.58 39.28
CA THR A 25 -37.30 -7.22 39.36
C THR A 25 -37.32 -6.55 38.00
N VAL A 26 -38.16 -5.52 37.83
CA VAL A 26 -38.26 -4.71 36.62
C VAL A 26 -36.89 -4.15 36.21
N SER A 27 -36.53 -4.31 34.93
CA SER A 27 -35.28 -3.85 34.32
C SER A 27 -35.11 -2.32 34.42
N HIS A 28 -33.91 -1.85 34.76
CA HIS A 28 -33.56 -0.42 34.85
C HIS A 28 -33.89 0.37 33.57
N LYS A 29 -33.71 -0.23 32.39
CA LYS A 29 -34.07 0.40 31.11
C LYS A 29 -35.58 0.56 30.96
N LEU A 30 -36.35 -0.42 31.43
CA LEU A 30 -37.81 -0.40 31.36
C LEU A 30 -38.38 0.69 32.28
N THR A 31 -37.83 0.83 33.49
CA THR A 31 -38.21 1.89 34.45
C THR A 31 -37.88 3.28 33.93
N GLN A 32 -36.68 3.48 33.36
CA GLN A 32 -36.30 4.76 32.75
C GLN A 32 -37.12 5.10 31.50
N ALA A 33 -37.42 4.10 30.66
CA ALA A 33 -38.29 4.29 29.51
C ALA A 33 -39.71 4.71 29.95
N LYS A 34 -40.29 4.03 30.96
CA LYS A 34 -41.59 4.41 31.53
C LYS A 34 -41.60 5.86 32.02
N ILE A 35 -40.59 6.28 32.79
CA ILE A 35 -40.45 7.67 33.26
C ILE A 35 -40.36 8.66 32.08
N ALA A 36 -39.54 8.37 31.08
CA ALA A 36 -39.37 9.24 29.91
C ALA A 36 -40.65 9.35 29.05
N THR A 37 -41.37 8.24 28.85
CA THR A 37 -42.66 8.22 28.17
C THR A 37 -43.69 9.05 28.93
N PHE A 38 -43.76 8.90 30.26
CA PHE A 38 -44.68 9.67 31.10
C PHE A 38 -44.48 11.19 30.96
N HIS A 39 -43.22 11.66 30.99
CA HIS A 39 -42.90 13.08 30.76
C HIS A 39 -43.29 13.57 29.36
N THR A 40 -43.14 12.72 28.35
CA THR A 40 -43.49 13.05 26.97
C THR A 40 -45.00 13.21 26.81
N LEU A 41 -45.78 12.31 27.41
CA LEU A 41 -47.24 12.34 27.38
C LEU A 41 -47.80 13.52 28.16
N LEU A 42 -47.27 13.84 29.36
CA LEU A 42 -47.68 15.03 30.10
C LEU A 42 -47.49 16.33 29.30
N LYS A 43 -46.36 16.45 28.59
CA LYS A 43 -46.09 17.61 27.73
C LYS A 43 -47.03 17.66 26.52
N LYS A 44 -47.32 16.51 25.91
CA LYS A 44 -48.27 16.40 24.80
C LYS A 44 -49.68 16.78 25.26
N ARG A 45 -50.12 16.30 26.43
CA ARG A 45 -51.40 16.65 27.07
C ARG A 45 -51.55 18.16 27.28
N ALA A 46 -50.55 18.80 27.88
CA ALA A 46 -50.56 20.25 28.11
C ALA A 46 -50.60 21.07 26.80
N THR A 47 -49.97 20.57 25.74
CA THR A 47 -49.98 21.23 24.42
C THR A 47 -51.36 21.12 23.76
N LEU A 48 -51.96 19.93 23.81
CA LEU A 48 -53.29 19.67 23.24
C LEU A 48 -54.39 20.44 23.98
N ARG A 49 -54.32 20.57 25.31
CA ARG A 49 -55.24 21.42 26.09
C ARG A 49 -55.19 22.88 25.62
N ARG A 50 -54.00 23.45 25.50
CA ARG A 50 -53.84 24.82 24.97
C ARG A 50 -54.35 24.98 23.54
N GLN A 51 -54.12 23.99 22.69
CA GLN A 51 -54.66 24.00 21.33
C GLN A 51 -56.19 23.98 21.34
N LEU A 52 -56.80 23.20 22.24
CA LEU A 52 -58.25 23.17 22.43
C LEU A 52 -58.79 24.53 22.89
N ASP A 53 -58.14 25.14 23.89
CA ASP A 53 -58.54 26.44 24.46
C ASP A 53 -58.38 27.61 23.46
N SER A 54 -57.46 27.47 22.49
CA SER A 54 -57.16 28.50 21.49
C SER A 54 -57.85 28.31 20.13
N SER A 55 -58.59 27.21 19.92
CA SER A 55 -59.15 26.88 18.61
C SER A 55 -60.56 27.43 18.42
N SER A 56 -60.75 28.30 17.42
CA SER A 56 -62.06 28.87 17.04
C SER A 56 -62.83 28.03 16.01
N SER A 57 -62.26 26.91 15.53
CA SER A 57 -62.86 26.03 14.53
C SER A 57 -63.39 24.74 15.15
N ALA A 58 -64.67 24.43 14.94
CA ALA A 58 -65.35 23.27 15.51
C ALA A 58 -64.71 21.93 15.08
N THR A 59 -64.32 21.79 13.80
CA THR A 59 -63.69 20.57 13.27
C THR A 59 -62.27 20.37 13.78
N ALA A 60 -61.50 21.45 13.98
CA ALA A 60 -60.18 21.38 14.58
C ALA A 60 -60.25 21.07 16.08
N SER A 61 -61.26 21.60 16.79
CA SER A 61 -61.49 21.34 18.22
C SER A 61 -61.81 19.87 18.48
N GLU A 62 -62.61 19.22 17.62
CA GLU A 62 -62.97 17.81 17.75
C GLU A 62 -61.77 16.87 17.55
N ALA A 63 -60.92 17.14 16.55
CA ALA A 63 -59.69 16.38 16.31
C ALA A 63 -58.66 16.52 17.45
N VAL A 64 -58.53 17.73 18.01
CA VAL A 64 -57.65 18.00 19.16
C VAL A 64 -58.20 17.32 20.43
N SER A 65 -59.52 17.35 20.64
CA SER A 65 -60.19 16.67 21.75
C SER A 65 -60.02 15.15 21.69
N SER A 66 -60.15 14.54 20.51
CA SER A 66 -59.84 13.10 20.31
C SER A 66 -58.39 12.78 20.66
N SER A 67 -57.44 13.58 20.15
CA SER A 67 -56.01 13.38 20.42
C SER A 67 -55.66 13.55 21.90
N LEU A 68 -56.37 14.44 22.60
CA LEU A 68 -56.21 14.66 24.05
C LEU A 68 -56.68 13.42 24.82
N ARG A 69 -57.82 12.84 24.43
CA ARG A 69 -58.38 11.64 25.03
C ARG A 69 -57.48 10.42 24.87
N ASP A 70 -56.84 10.26 23.70
CA ASP A 70 -55.87 9.19 23.45
C ASP A 70 -54.64 9.31 24.37
N VAL A 71 -54.13 10.53 24.56
CA VAL A 71 -52.98 10.79 25.45
C VAL A 71 -53.36 10.55 26.92
N GLU A 72 -54.58 10.90 27.32
CA GLU A 72 -55.07 10.63 28.68
C GLU A 72 -55.26 9.13 28.95
N LEU A 73 -55.73 8.38 27.96
CA LEU A 73 -55.78 6.91 28.03
C LEU A 73 -54.39 6.29 28.15
N GLU A 74 -53.42 6.73 27.34
CA GLU A 74 -52.04 6.22 27.39
C GLU A 74 -51.37 6.50 28.75
N ILE A 75 -51.66 7.66 29.37
CA ILE A 75 -51.20 7.97 30.74
C ILE A 75 -51.86 7.04 31.77
N ALA A 76 -53.16 6.75 31.62
CA ALA A 76 -53.87 5.83 32.50
C ALA A 76 -53.33 4.39 32.39
N GLU A 77 -53.04 3.91 31.17
CA GLU A 77 -52.44 2.59 30.92
C GLU A 77 -51.03 2.44 31.53
N LEU A 78 -50.26 3.53 31.60
CA LEU A 78 -48.97 3.56 32.28
C LEU A 78 -49.07 3.53 33.82
N GLY A 79 -50.30 3.49 34.37
CA GLY A 79 -50.59 3.46 35.79
C GLY A 79 -50.79 4.84 36.41
N GLY A 80 -51.01 5.89 35.59
CA GLY A 80 -51.21 7.25 36.08
C GLY A 80 -50.05 7.77 36.93
N LEU A 81 -50.35 8.73 37.82
CA LEU A 81 -49.35 9.35 38.69
C LEU A 81 -48.74 8.32 39.66
N ASP A 82 -49.53 7.38 40.18
CA ASP A 82 -49.07 6.29 41.05
C ASP A 82 -48.03 5.39 40.36
N GLY A 83 -48.25 5.08 39.07
CA GLY A 83 -47.33 4.29 38.24
C GLY A 83 -45.99 5.00 38.05
N TYR A 84 -46.02 6.32 37.88
CA TYR A 84 -44.83 7.16 37.84
C TYR A 84 -44.10 7.19 39.20
N GLN A 85 -44.79 7.46 40.31
CA GLN A 85 -44.19 7.50 41.65
C GLN A 85 -43.53 6.16 42.01
N LYS A 86 -44.18 5.03 41.74
CA LYS A 86 -43.59 3.68 41.93
C LYS A 86 -42.34 3.46 41.08
N ALA A 87 -42.35 3.90 39.82
CA ALA A 87 -41.18 3.82 38.94
C ALA A 87 -40.03 4.71 39.44
N SER A 88 -40.33 5.89 39.99
CA SER A 88 -39.36 6.83 40.54
C SER A 88 -38.72 6.32 41.85
N THR A 89 -39.51 5.74 42.75
CA THR A 89 -39.03 5.11 44.01
C THR A 89 -38.09 3.93 43.74
N LEU A 90 -38.33 3.16 42.67
CA LEU A 90 -37.42 2.11 42.18
C LEU A 90 -36.12 2.69 41.60
N GLY A 91 -36.16 3.89 41.02
CA GLY A 91 -34.99 4.61 40.50
C GLY A 91 -34.05 5.12 41.59
N GLN A 92 -34.57 5.45 42.78
CA GLN A 92 -33.80 5.91 43.95
C GLN A 92 -32.99 4.78 44.66
N ALA A 93 -33.13 3.52 44.24
CA ALA A 93 -32.40 2.41 44.85
C ALA A 93 -30.86 2.60 44.74
N LYS A 94 -30.13 2.13 45.77
CA LYS A 94 -28.66 2.28 45.89
C LYS A 94 -27.89 1.71 44.68
N GLU A 95 -28.46 0.70 44.02
CA GLU A 95 -27.91 0.05 42.82
C GLU A 95 -28.26 0.77 41.49
N ARG A 96 -29.18 1.75 41.51
CA ARG A 96 -29.89 2.25 40.31
C ARG A 96 -29.79 3.76 40.07
N GLY A 97 -28.97 4.48 40.83
CA GLY A 97 -28.75 5.92 40.64
C GLY A 97 -28.50 6.69 41.93
N GLY A 98 -28.97 6.13 43.06
CA GLY A 98 -28.85 6.73 44.37
C GLY A 98 -29.84 7.87 44.61
N ASP A 99 -30.01 8.21 45.88
CA ASP A 99 -30.85 9.28 46.39
C ASP A 99 -30.11 10.64 46.30
N SER A 100 -30.77 11.67 45.76
CA SER A 100 -30.21 13.03 45.63
C SER A 100 -29.96 13.69 46.98
N SER A 101 -30.66 13.27 48.04
CA SER A 101 -30.45 13.73 49.42
C SER A 101 -28.99 13.57 49.88
N LYS A 102 -28.31 12.51 49.44
CA LYS A 102 -26.90 12.24 49.78
C LYS A 102 -25.96 13.28 49.19
N VAL A 103 -26.29 13.82 48.01
CA VAL A 103 -25.49 14.88 47.38
C VAL A 103 -25.63 16.17 48.16
N LEU A 104 -26.87 16.51 48.56
CA LEU A 104 -27.14 17.68 49.39
C LEU A 104 -26.41 17.58 50.74
N VAL A 105 -26.51 16.44 51.43
CA VAL A 105 -25.83 16.20 52.72
C VAL A 105 -24.31 16.30 52.60
N ASP A 106 -23.72 15.72 51.54
CA ASP A 106 -22.28 15.79 51.27
C ASP A 106 -21.81 17.23 51.04
N TRP A 107 -22.60 18.02 50.29
CA TRP A 107 -22.35 19.44 50.09
C TRP A 107 -22.45 20.25 51.39
N ILE A 108 -23.50 20.05 52.18
CA ILE A 108 -23.68 20.75 53.47
C ILE A 108 -22.47 20.50 54.39
N LYS A 109 -22.03 19.24 54.52
CA LYS A 109 -20.85 18.87 55.32
C LYS A 109 -19.57 19.49 54.79
N THR A 110 -19.34 19.44 53.48
CA THR A 110 -18.13 19.95 52.84
C THR A 110 -18.03 21.47 52.95
N MET A 111 -19.16 22.18 52.87
CA MET A 111 -19.22 23.63 53.03
C MET A 111 -19.12 24.08 54.49
N GLY A 112 -19.15 23.15 55.46
CA GLY A 112 -19.25 23.49 56.88
C GLY A 112 -20.54 24.24 57.23
N TYR A 113 -21.59 24.03 56.44
CA TYR A 113 -22.87 24.72 56.57
C TYR A 113 -23.66 24.18 57.77
N GLY A 114 -24.11 25.08 58.65
CA GLY A 114 -24.88 24.72 59.85
C GLY A 114 -24.08 23.94 60.88
N LYS A 115 -23.31 24.62 61.74
CA LYS A 115 -22.67 24.00 62.94
C LYS A 115 -23.68 23.67 64.06
N GLY A 116 -24.97 23.54 63.72
CA GLY A 116 -26.09 23.29 64.63
C GLY A 116 -27.29 22.71 63.86
N ASP A 117 -28.44 22.64 64.53
CA ASP A 117 -29.68 22.12 63.94
C ASP A 117 -30.22 23.01 62.81
N ILE A 118 -30.52 22.42 61.65
CA ILE A 118 -31.05 23.11 60.47
C ILE A 118 -32.45 22.64 60.12
N SER A 119 -33.33 23.55 59.69
CA SER A 119 -34.66 23.22 59.16
C SER A 119 -34.62 23.05 57.64
N LEU A 120 -35.18 21.95 57.13
CA LEU A 120 -35.21 21.63 55.70
C LEU A 120 -36.63 21.34 55.23
N LEU A 121 -37.06 21.98 54.14
CA LEU A 121 -38.31 21.65 53.44
C LEU A 121 -38.00 20.78 52.22
N GLU A 122 -38.54 19.56 52.17
CA GLU A 122 -38.35 18.65 51.04
C GLU A 122 -39.62 18.57 50.19
N ILE A 123 -39.59 19.16 49.00
CA ILE A 123 -40.70 19.20 48.05
C ILE A 123 -40.63 17.97 47.15
N GLY A 124 -41.71 17.20 47.11
CA GLY A 124 -41.84 15.97 46.29
C GLY A 124 -41.18 14.76 46.94
N ALA A 125 -41.28 14.64 48.27
CA ALA A 125 -40.66 13.56 49.02
C ALA A 125 -41.35 12.22 48.69
N LEU A 126 -40.56 11.22 48.27
CA LEU A 126 -41.05 9.85 48.02
C LEU A 126 -40.84 8.92 49.22
N ARG A 127 -40.02 9.32 50.20
CA ARG A 127 -39.70 8.55 51.40
C ARG A 127 -39.53 9.51 52.58
N PRO A 128 -40.07 9.19 53.78
CA PRO A 128 -39.98 10.08 54.94
C PRO A 128 -38.58 10.11 55.56
N ASN A 129 -37.74 9.12 55.26
CA ASN A 129 -36.48 8.87 55.98
C ASN A 129 -35.22 9.23 55.18
N ASN A 130 -35.32 10.08 54.15
CA ASN A 130 -34.18 10.51 53.33
C ASN A 130 -33.05 11.14 54.17
N TYR A 131 -33.39 11.85 55.25
CA TYR A 131 -32.44 12.52 56.13
C TYR A 131 -32.35 11.93 57.55
N SER A 132 -33.06 10.83 57.86
CA SER A 132 -33.18 10.29 59.24
C SER A 132 -31.86 9.89 59.90
N SER A 133 -30.84 9.62 59.09
CA SER A 133 -29.47 9.33 59.55
C SER A 133 -28.71 10.57 60.05
N HIS A 134 -29.28 11.77 59.92
CA HIS A 134 -28.65 13.05 60.22
C HIS A 134 -29.53 13.83 61.19
N LYS A 135 -29.39 13.57 62.50
CA LYS A 135 -30.26 14.14 63.57
C LYS A 135 -30.28 15.68 63.63
N TRP A 136 -29.28 16.33 63.06
CA TRP A 136 -29.15 17.79 62.99
C TRP A 136 -29.93 18.41 61.80
N ILE A 137 -30.60 17.59 60.98
CA ILE A 137 -31.48 18.06 59.90
C ILE A 137 -32.93 17.77 60.28
N HIS A 138 -33.67 18.82 60.60
CA HIS A 138 -35.11 18.77 60.85
C HIS A 138 -35.86 18.88 59.52
N ASN A 139 -36.10 17.72 58.90
CA ASN A 139 -36.78 17.63 57.60
C ASN A 139 -38.31 17.73 57.74
N THR A 140 -38.93 18.57 56.91
CA THR A 140 -40.38 18.63 56.66
C THR A 140 -40.64 18.10 55.24
N PRO A 141 -40.94 16.80 55.07
CA PRO A 141 -41.23 16.23 53.76
C PRO A 141 -42.68 16.51 53.35
N ILE A 142 -42.86 17.04 52.14
CA ILE A 142 -44.18 17.28 51.53
C ILE A 142 -44.28 16.63 50.15
N ASP A 143 -45.49 16.21 49.77
CA ASP A 143 -45.81 15.76 48.40
C ASP A 143 -47.26 16.13 48.04
N LEU A 144 -47.56 16.30 46.75
CA LEU A 144 -48.93 16.64 46.30
C LEU A 144 -49.90 15.46 46.46
N HIS A 145 -49.40 14.22 46.35
CA HIS A 145 -50.18 12.98 46.46
C HIS A 145 -49.34 11.95 47.22
N SER A 146 -49.37 12.06 48.54
CA SER A 146 -48.45 11.33 49.43
C SER A 146 -48.81 9.84 49.48
N GLN A 147 -47.80 8.99 49.26
CA GLN A 147 -47.93 7.53 49.36
C GLN A 147 -47.52 7.01 50.76
N HIS A 148 -47.21 7.91 51.71
CA HIS A 148 -46.70 7.55 53.03
C HIS A 148 -47.26 8.47 54.13
N PRO A 149 -47.77 7.94 55.26
CA PRO A 149 -48.39 8.75 56.31
C PRO A 149 -47.45 9.82 56.93
N ASP A 150 -46.16 9.52 57.02
CA ASP A 150 -45.14 10.47 57.54
C ASP A 150 -44.70 11.57 56.54
N ILE A 151 -45.28 11.61 55.33
CA ILE A 151 -45.04 12.68 54.36
C ILE A 151 -46.32 13.50 54.26
N LEU A 152 -46.22 14.80 54.51
CA LEU A 152 -47.37 15.70 54.52
C LEU A 152 -47.92 15.85 53.09
N GLU A 153 -49.16 15.42 52.87
CA GLU A 153 -49.86 15.69 51.62
C GLU A 153 -50.27 17.17 51.57
N GLN A 154 -49.65 17.94 50.69
CA GLN A 154 -49.86 19.38 50.55
C GLN A 154 -49.48 19.86 49.14
N ASP A 155 -50.31 20.71 48.53
CA ASP A 155 -49.90 21.49 47.36
C ASP A 155 -48.93 22.59 47.79
N PHE A 156 -47.73 22.58 47.21
CA PHE A 156 -46.71 23.59 47.47
C PHE A 156 -47.17 25.01 47.10
N PHE A 157 -48.02 25.17 46.08
CA PHE A 157 -48.54 26.48 45.68
C PHE A 157 -49.54 27.07 46.69
N GLU A 158 -50.20 26.21 47.48
CA GLU A 158 -51.17 26.62 48.51
C GLU A 158 -50.52 26.77 49.89
N ARG A 159 -49.23 26.47 50.02
CA ARG A 159 -48.51 26.60 51.28
C ARG A 159 -48.42 28.09 51.68
N PRO A 160 -48.89 28.46 52.89
CA PRO A 160 -48.82 29.85 53.33
C PRO A 160 -47.37 30.32 53.44
N LEU A 161 -47.16 31.62 53.23
CA LEU A 161 -45.87 32.25 53.49
C LEU A 161 -45.58 32.20 54.99
N PRO A 162 -44.34 31.94 55.41
CA PRO A 162 -43.98 31.89 56.83
C PRO A 162 -44.25 33.26 57.48
N ALA A 163 -45.04 33.28 58.55
CA ALA A 163 -45.42 34.50 59.26
C ALA A 163 -44.27 35.04 60.13
N SER A 164 -43.31 34.18 60.46
CA SER A 164 -42.12 34.51 61.24
C SER A 164 -40.89 33.75 60.75
N GLU A 165 -39.69 34.20 61.13
CA GLU A 165 -38.43 33.55 60.75
C GLU A 165 -38.30 32.10 61.28
N TYR A 166 -39.04 31.75 62.33
CA TYR A 166 -39.09 30.39 62.89
C TYR A 166 -39.88 29.40 62.01
N GLU A 167 -40.81 29.90 61.20
CA GLU A 167 -41.60 29.09 60.25
C GLU A 167 -40.89 28.93 58.90
N ALA A 168 -39.84 29.71 58.65
CA ALA A 168 -39.04 29.66 57.43
C ALA A 168 -37.91 28.62 57.54
N PHE A 169 -37.45 28.15 56.38
CA PHE A 169 -36.47 27.05 56.29
C PHE A 169 -35.05 27.54 56.04
N ASP A 170 -34.06 26.84 56.58
CA ASP A 170 -32.65 27.07 56.23
C ASP A 170 -32.33 26.52 54.83
N ILE A 171 -33.01 25.44 54.42
CA ILE A 171 -32.84 24.78 53.12
C ILE A 171 -34.19 24.39 52.53
N VAL A 172 -34.39 24.67 51.23
CA VAL A 172 -35.48 24.10 50.43
C VAL A 172 -34.87 23.11 49.43
N SER A 173 -35.33 21.86 49.44
CA SER A 173 -34.92 20.80 48.52
C SER A 173 -36.05 20.49 47.54
N CYS A 174 -35.80 20.71 46.25
CA CYS A 174 -36.71 20.41 45.15
C CYS A 174 -36.03 19.45 44.17
N SER A 175 -36.35 18.15 44.27
CA SER A 175 -35.74 17.13 43.44
C SER A 175 -36.69 16.67 42.33
N LEU A 176 -36.43 17.07 41.08
CA LEU A 176 -37.21 16.71 39.89
C LEU A 176 -38.69 17.15 39.89
N VAL A 177 -39.12 18.03 40.79
CA VAL A 177 -40.51 18.50 40.85
C VAL A 177 -40.77 19.65 39.89
N LEU A 178 -39.84 20.61 39.77
CA LEU A 178 -40.00 21.78 38.90
C LEU A 178 -40.28 21.41 37.42
N ASN A 179 -39.76 20.27 36.95
CA ASN A 179 -40.00 19.76 35.61
C ASN A 179 -41.38 19.10 35.42
N PHE A 180 -42.19 18.92 36.46
CA PHE A 180 -43.58 18.44 36.39
C PHE A 180 -44.61 19.56 36.23
N VAL A 181 -44.27 20.79 36.62
CA VAL A 181 -45.12 21.95 36.38
C VAL A 181 -45.22 22.17 34.86
N ASP A 182 -46.43 22.21 34.33
CA ASP A 182 -46.73 22.17 32.90
C ASP A 182 -46.63 23.54 32.21
N GLU A 183 -46.79 24.62 32.98
CA GLU A 183 -46.72 26.00 32.49
C GLU A 183 -45.40 26.72 32.83
N PRO A 184 -44.77 27.43 31.86
CA PRO A 184 -43.56 28.20 32.12
C PRO A 184 -43.73 29.30 33.18
N LEU A 185 -44.88 29.99 33.20
CA LEU A 185 -45.17 31.04 34.18
C LEU A 185 -45.22 30.45 35.59
N ARG A 186 -46.00 29.38 35.78
CA ARG A 186 -46.08 28.65 37.05
C ARG A 186 -44.76 28.07 37.52
N ARG A 187 -43.84 27.69 36.62
CA ARG A 187 -42.46 27.30 37.01
C ARG A 187 -41.69 28.48 37.61
N GLY A 188 -41.85 29.68 37.03
CA GLY A 188 -41.26 30.91 37.57
C GLY A 188 -41.85 31.26 38.94
N GLU A 189 -43.17 31.18 39.08
CA GLU A 189 -43.87 31.36 40.36
C GLU A 189 -43.39 30.36 41.42
N MET A 190 -43.20 29.09 41.04
CA MET A 190 -42.70 28.05 41.94
C MET A 190 -41.29 28.38 42.46
N LEU A 191 -40.40 28.87 41.59
CA LEU A 191 -39.05 29.30 41.98
C LEU A 191 -39.09 30.51 42.93
N TYR A 192 -40.00 31.45 42.70
CA TYR A 192 -40.22 32.59 43.59
C TYR A 192 -40.79 32.15 44.95
N ALA A 193 -41.77 31.25 44.95
CA ALA A 193 -42.33 30.68 46.17
C ALA A 193 -41.29 29.93 47.00
N MET A 194 -40.38 29.15 46.38
CA MET A 194 -39.26 28.50 47.07
C MET A 194 -38.36 29.49 47.78
N ARG A 195 -38.07 30.66 47.16
CA ARG A 195 -37.33 31.73 47.82
C ARG A 195 -38.07 32.26 49.05
N SER A 196 -39.38 32.50 48.94
CA SER A 196 -40.17 33.08 50.02
C SER A 196 -40.34 32.15 51.23
N GLN A 197 -40.10 30.84 51.07
CA GLN A 197 -40.10 29.85 52.15
C GLN A 197 -38.76 29.77 52.91
N LEU A 198 -37.70 30.41 52.40
CA LEU A 198 -36.39 30.43 53.03
C LEU A 198 -36.27 31.57 54.06
N LYS A 199 -35.45 31.36 55.09
CA LYS A 199 -35.04 32.44 56.00
C LYS A 199 -34.31 33.52 55.20
N GLN A 200 -34.56 34.80 55.49
CA GLN A 200 -33.96 35.93 54.79
C GLN A 200 -32.52 36.17 55.28
N ARG A 201 -31.62 35.21 55.00
CA ARG A 201 -30.19 35.23 55.33
C ARG A 201 -29.40 34.76 54.12
N ASP A 202 -28.20 35.32 53.93
CA ASP A 202 -27.30 34.91 52.84
C ASP A 202 -26.85 33.44 52.94
N SER A 203 -27.03 32.83 54.11
CA SER A 203 -26.75 31.42 54.34
C SER A 203 -27.81 30.49 53.71
N SER A 204 -29.05 30.92 53.53
CA SER A 204 -30.15 30.02 53.13
C SER A 204 -29.95 29.39 51.74
N LEU A 205 -30.24 28.09 51.59
CA LEU A 205 -29.92 27.34 50.37
C LEU A 205 -31.14 26.77 49.65
N LEU A 206 -31.13 26.83 48.32
CA LEU A 206 -32.02 26.07 47.45
C LEU A 206 -31.24 24.92 46.80
N PHE A 207 -31.67 23.68 47.05
CA PHE A 207 -31.17 22.50 46.36
C PHE A 207 -32.13 22.09 45.26
N LEU A 208 -31.71 22.23 44.00
CA LEU A 208 -32.55 21.98 42.82
C LEU A 208 -31.97 20.87 41.94
N VAL A 209 -32.77 19.85 41.63
CA VAL A 209 -32.39 18.76 40.72
C VAL A 209 -33.26 18.79 39.46
N LEU A 210 -32.61 18.86 38.29
CA LEU A 210 -33.27 18.88 36.98
C LEU A 210 -32.70 17.80 36.05
N PRO A 211 -33.49 17.25 35.11
CA PRO A 211 -32.97 16.39 34.06
C PRO A 211 -31.99 17.16 33.17
N LEU A 212 -30.77 16.64 32.98
CA LEU A 212 -29.74 17.30 32.17
C LEU A 212 -30.18 17.68 30.74
N PRO A 213 -31.02 16.89 30.03
CA PRO A 213 -31.55 17.30 28.73
C PRO A 213 -32.36 18.60 28.74
N CYS A 214 -33.01 18.95 29.86
CA CYS A 214 -33.75 20.22 30.00
C CYS A 214 -32.85 21.46 29.90
N LEU A 215 -31.55 21.31 30.19
CA LEU A 215 -30.56 22.39 30.18
C LEU A 215 -29.55 22.27 29.03
N ARG A 216 -29.28 21.07 28.49
CA ARG A 216 -28.31 20.84 27.40
C ARG A 216 -28.94 20.59 26.02
N ASN A 217 -30.17 20.11 25.95
CA ASN A 217 -30.86 19.79 24.69
C ASN A 217 -32.11 20.67 24.47
N SER A 218 -32.25 21.74 25.27
CA SER A 218 -33.31 22.73 25.08
C SER A 218 -32.92 23.73 24.01
N ARG A 219 -33.89 24.10 23.16
CA ARG A 219 -33.73 25.16 22.16
C ARG A 219 -33.66 26.57 22.77
N TYR A 220 -34.21 26.74 23.98
CA TYR A 220 -34.46 28.05 24.59
C TYR A 220 -33.70 28.29 25.90
N LEU A 221 -33.15 27.25 26.52
CA LEU A 221 -32.50 27.33 27.83
C LEU A 221 -31.14 26.64 27.78
N THR A 222 -30.11 27.33 28.28
CA THR A 222 -28.75 26.79 28.47
C THR A 222 -28.38 26.88 29.94
N ILE A 223 -27.34 26.17 30.39
CA ILE A 223 -26.86 26.25 31.78
C ILE A 223 -26.55 27.72 32.17
N PRO A 224 -25.79 28.52 31.38
CA PRO A 224 -25.55 29.92 31.72
C PRO A 224 -26.82 30.78 31.79
N ALA A 225 -27.76 30.59 30.86
CA ALA A 225 -29.04 31.31 30.87
C ALA A 225 -29.89 30.95 32.09
N PHE A 226 -29.87 29.68 32.51
CA PHE A 226 -30.56 29.23 33.71
C PHE A 226 -29.95 29.86 34.98
N VAL A 227 -28.61 29.93 35.09
CA VAL A 227 -27.94 30.60 36.20
C VAL A 227 -28.28 32.09 36.25
N GLN A 228 -28.32 32.78 35.10
CA GLN A 228 -28.77 34.18 35.04
C GLN A 228 -30.23 34.35 35.49
N LEU A 229 -31.12 33.44 35.08
CA LEU A 229 -32.52 33.46 35.53
C LEU A 229 -32.61 33.26 37.04
N MET A 230 -31.85 32.33 37.62
CA MET A 230 -31.80 32.11 39.06
C MET A 230 -31.28 33.34 39.80
N LYS A 231 -30.32 34.08 39.23
CA LYS A 231 -29.88 35.39 39.77
C LYS A 231 -30.98 36.44 39.76
N VAL A 232 -31.89 36.42 38.79
CA VAL A 232 -33.07 37.34 38.77
C VAL A 232 -34.10 36.94 39.83
N VAL A 233 -34.30 35.64 40.05
CA VAL A 233 -35.06 35.15 41.21
C VAL A 233 -34.31 35.48 42.53
N GLY A 234 -33.02 35.75 42.43
CA GLY A 234 -32.09 36.23 43.47
C GLY A 234 -31.44 35.10 44.28
N PHE A 235 -31.12 34.01 43.59
CA PHE A 235 -30.20 32.97 44.04
C PHE A 235 -28.88 33.06 43.29
N ASP A 236 -27.78 32.91 44.02
CA ASP A 236 -26.46 32.69 43.42
C ASP A 236 -26.11 31.20 43.39
N LEU A 237 -25.39 30.77 42.35
CA LEU A 237 -24.96 29.39 42.20
C LEU A 237 -23.80 29.09 43.15
N VAL A 238 -24.04 28.26 44.16
CA VAL A 238 -23.02 27.86 45.15
C VAL A 238 -22.30 26.57 44.76
N GLN A 239 -23.05 25.55 44.29
CA GLN A 239 -22.51 24.25 43.88
C GLN A 239 -23.28 23.72 42.67
N GLU A 240 -22.59 23.03 41.77
CA GLU A 240 -23.21 22.29 40.67
C GLU A 240 -22.62 20.90 40.52
N ARG A 241 -23.46 19.94 40.11
CA ARG A 241 -23.02 18.58 39.77
C ARG A 241 -23.84 18.03 38.63
N TYR A 242 -23.15 17.65 37.57
CA TYR A 242 -23.69 16.83 36.51
C TYR A 242 -22.62 15.85 36.04
N LYS A 243 -23.02 14.76 35.36
CA LYS A 243 -22.05 13.89 34.68
C LYS A 243 -21.79 14.49 33.30
N PRO A 244 -20.61 15.11 33.04
CA PRO A 244 -20.32 15.78 31.78
C PRO A 244 -20.42 14.82 30.57
N ASN A 245 -20.17 13.53 30.84
CA ASN A 245 -20.41 12.40 29.95
C ASN A 245 -21.33 11.40 30.66
N GLY A 246 -22.63 11.39 30.36
CA GLY A 246 -23.44 10.19 30.62
C GLY A 246 -22.69 9.00 30.03
N LYS A 247 -22.47 7.93 30.82
CA LYS A 247 -21.60 6.78 30.46
C LYS A 247 -21.73 6.47 28.96
N GLN A 248 -20.78 6.92 28.13
CA GLN A 248 -20.53 6.19 26.90
C GLN A 248 -20.15 4.80 27.36
N PRO A 249 -20.86 3.74 26.95
CA PRO A 249 -20.64 2.43 27.52
C PRO A 249 -19.18 2.05 27.27
N LEU A 250 -18.38 1.89 28.34
CA LEU A 250 -17.00 1.36 28.29
C LEU A 250 -16.88 0.11 27.41
N ARG A 251 -17.98 -0.65 27.28
CA ARG A 251 -18.13 -1.79 26.37
C ARG A 251 -17.95 -1.43 24.88
N ARG A 252 -18.42 -0.26 24.42
CA ARG A 252 -18.33 0.18 23.02
C ARG A 252 -16.90 0.62 22.66
N ARG A 253 -16.21 1.34 23.55
CA ARG A 253 -14.80 1.71 23.35
C ARG A 253 -13.87 0.47 23.36
N LYS A 254 -14.07 -0.47 24.29
CA LYS A 254 -13.33 -1.75 24.31
C LYS A 254 -13.57 -2.57 23.03
N TYR A 255 -14.81 -2.59 22.53
CA TYR A 255 -15.15 -3.26 21.27
C TYR A 255 -14.44 -2.63 20.07
N SER A 256 -14.46 -1.30 19.94
CA SER A 256 -13.74 -0.59 18.87
C SER A 256 -12.25 -0.93 18.84
N TRP A 257 -11.59 -0.93 20.00
CA TRP A 257 -10.18 -1.31 20.10
C TRP A 257 -9.92 -2.77 19.73
N ALA A 258 -10.78 -3.69 20.15
CA ALA A 258 -10.64 -5.09 19.80
C ALA A 258 -10.70 -5.29 18.27
N VAL A 259 -11.62 -4.61 17.58
CA VAL A 259 -11.75 -4.66 16.11
C VAL A 259 -10.49 -4.09 15.43
N ILE A 260 -10.07 -2.87 15.81
CA ILE A 260 -8.92 -2.18 15.19
C ILE A 260 -7.64 -3.00 15.37
N VAL A 261 -7.37 -3.49 16.59
CA VAL A 261 -6.18 -4.30 16.88
C VAL A 261 -6.24 -5.62 16.15
N SER A 262 -7.41 -6.26 16.03
CA SER A 262 -7.54 -7.53 15.30
C SER A 262 -7.18 -7.37 13.82
N PHE A 263 -7.71 -6.34 13.15
CA PHE A 263 -7.35 -6.05 11.75
C PHE A 263 -5.89 -5.62 11.59
N GLY A 264 -5.35 -4.87 12.54
CA GLY A 264 -3.93 -4.50 12.54
C GLY A 264 -3.01 -5.73 12.68
N CYS A 265 -3.28 -6.61 13.65
CA CYS A 265 -2.55 -7.86 13.83
C CYS A 265 -2.68 -8.77 12.61
N LEU A 266 -3.86 -8.85 11.99
CA LEU A 266 -4.06 -9.59 10.75
C LEU A 266 -3.19 -9.02 9.63
N ALA A 267 -3.15 -7.70 9.43
CA ALA A 267 -2.28 -7.10 8.42
C ALA A 267 -0.79 -7.38 8.68
N ILE A 268 -0.33 -7.32 9.94
CA ILE A 268 1.05 -7.70 10.30
C ILE A 268 1.31 -9.16 9.96
N ALA A 269 0.41 -10.08 10.34
CA ALA A 269 0.57 -11.50 10.07
C ALA A 269 0.60 -11.80 8.57
N LEU A 270 -0.31 -11.21 7.79
CA LEU A 270 -0.35 -11.36 6.33
C LEU A 270 0.92 -10.77 5.67
N SER A 271 1.38 -9.60 6.13
CA SER A 271 2.65 -9.02 5.66
C SER A 271 3.84 -9.89 6.00
N TRP A 272 3.90 -10.47 7.20
CA TRP A 272 4.98 -11.36 7.62
C TRP A 272 5.00 -12.65 6.81
N VAL A 273 3.84 -13.25 6.55
CA VAL A 273 3.71 -14.44 5.68
C VAL A 273 4.15 -14.11 4.26
N ALA A 274 3.65 -13.03 3.67
CA ALA A 274 4.03 -12.61 2.32
C ALA A 274 5.54 -12.31 2.21
N PHE A 275 6.12 -11.62 3.20
CA PHE A 275 7.54 -11.32 3.24
C PHE A 275 8.40 -12.57 3.43
N SER A 276 7.99 -13.51 4.30
CA SER A 276 8.72 -14.76 4.53
C SER A 276 8.75 -15.62 3.27
N ILE A 277 7.61 -15.71 2.56
CA ILE A 277 7.53 -16.42 1.27
C ILE A 277 8.35 -15.69 0.20
N TYR A 278 8.30 -14.36 0.15
CA TYR A 278 9.12 -13.57 -0.76
C TYR A 278 10.62 -13.80 -0.52
N GLN A 279 11.09 -13.84 0.73
CA GLN A 279 12.49 -14.14 1.03
C GLN A 279 12.88 -15.55 0.57
N GLU A 280 12.01 -16.53 0.77
CA GLU A 280 12.23 -17.91 0.32
C GLU A 280 12.23 -18.02 -1.21
N ASP A 281 11.36 -17.27 -1.89
CA ASP A 281 11.30 -17.19 -3.34
C ASP A 281 12.53 -16.50 -3.95
N VAL A 282 12.99 -15.39 -3.35
CA VAL A 282 14.24 -14.70 -3.74
C VAL A 282 15.46 -15.57 -3.47
N ARG A 283 15.46 -16.32 -2.36
CA ARG A 283 16.49 -17.31 -2.10
C ARG A 283 16.51 -18.28 -3.26
N VAL A 284 15.45 -19.06 -3.50
CA VAL A 284 15.45 -20.10 -4.54
C VAL A 284 15.64 -19.55 -5.96
N SER A 285 15.12 -18.36 -6.26
CA SER A 285 15.19 -17.75 -7.59
C SER A 285 16.40 -16.83 -7.79
N GLY A 286 17.27 -16.66 -6.79
CA GLY A 286 18.34 -15.66 -6.76
C GLY A 286 19.49 -15.89 -7.75
N SER A 287 20.48 -14.99 -7.73
CA SER A 287 21.64 -14.93 -8.63
C SER A 287 22.75 -15.92 -8.27
N TRP A 288 22.40 -17.20 -8.08
CA TRP A 288 23.27 -18.25 -7.52
C TRP A 288 24.58 -18.50 -8.26
N GLY A 289 24.59 -18.35 -9.58
CA GLY A 289 25.76 -18.66 -10.40
C GLY A 289 26.66 -17.48 -10.71
N CYS A 290 26.29 -16.30 -10.24
CA CYS A 290 26.96 -15.08 -10.66
C CYS A 290 28.35 -14.95 -10.00
N GLU A 291 29.41 -15.10 -10.79
CA GLU A 291 30.78 -14.99 -10.28
C GLU A 291 31.23 -13.53 -10.19
N MET A 292 31.93 -13.20 -9.10
CA MET A 292 32.51 -11.88 -8.89
C MET A 292 33.60 -11.58 -9.92
N SER A 293 33.67 -10.33 -10.37
CA SER A 293 34.68 -9.86 -11.31
C SER A 293 35.69 -8.93 -10.65
N TRP A 294 36.93 -9.00 -11.14
CA TRP A 294 38.05 -8.17 -10.67
C TRP A 294 38.60 -7.32 -11.82
N MET A 295 39.01 -6.10 -11.50
CA MET A 295 39.45 -5.08 -12.46
C MET A 295 40.31 -4.03 -11.78
N SER A 296 41.10 -3.29 -12.56
CA SER A 296 41.91 -2.15 -12.09
C SER A 296 41.51 -0.87 -12.84
N PRO A 297 40.37 -0.25 -12.46
CA PRO A 297 39.77 0.82 -13.23
C PRO A 297 40.46 2.17 -12.99
N SER A 298 40.63 2.95 -14.05
CA SER A 298 41.02 4.36 -14.02
C SER A 298 40.03 5.18 -14.85
N TYR A 299 39.76 6.42 -14.45
CA TYR A 299 38.79 7.30 -15.12
C TYR A 299 39.43 8.64 -15.45
N ALA A 300 39.56 8.94 -16.75
CA ALA A 300 40.09 10.20 -17.24
C ALA A 300 38.92 11.15 -17.59
N PRO A 301 38.77 12.32 -16.94
CA PRO A 301 37.69 13.25 -17.24
C PRO A 301 37.88 13.93 -18.60
N LEU A 302 36.81 14.04 -19.39
CA LEU A 302 36.85 14.75 -20.67
C LEU A 302 36.68 16.26 -20.44
N GLN A 303 37.59 17.05 -21.00
CA GLN A 303 37.51 18.52 -20.97
C GLN A 303 36.54 19.02 -22.04
N TRP A 304 35.79 20.09 -21.77
CA TRP A 304 34.81 20.64 -22.72
C TRP A 304 35.34 21.95 -23.33
N PRO A 305 35.29 22.14 -24.67
CA PRO A 305 35.87 23.30 -25.34
C PRO A 305 35.28 24.64 -24.90
N GLN A 306 33.97 24.65 -24.62
CA GLN A 306 33.28 25.73 -23.92
C GLN A 306 32.70 25.10 -22.66
N ARG A 307 32.92 25.68 -21.47
CA ARG A 307 32.13 25.28 -20.29
C ARG A 307 30.68 25.61 -20.63
N PRO A 308 29.78 24.65 -20.86
CA PRO A 308 28.37 24.97 -20.92
C PRO A 308 28.07 25.62 -19.57
N MET A 309 27.58 26.85 -19.55
CA MET A 309 27.24 27.52 -18.29
C MET A 309 26.31 26.58 -17.51
N ARG A 310 26.84 25.95 -16.44
CA ARG A 310 26.25 24.89 -15.61
C ARG A 310 26.42 23.45 -16.12
N GLN A 311 27.63 22.90 -16.02
CA GLN A 311 27.84 21.48 -16.26
C GLN A 311 27.33 20.65 -15.08
N ARG A 312 26.08 20.16 -15.21
CA ARG A 312 25.42 19.33 -14.20
C ARG A 312 26.04 17.93 -14.16
N TYR A 313 26.40 17.37 -15.30
CA TYR A 313 26.84 15.98 -15.41
C TYR A 313 28.28 15.89 -15.94
N GLY A 314 28.97 14.80 -15.61
CA GLY A 314 30.34 14.52 -16.02
C GLY A 314 30.42 13.50 -17.15
N LEU A 315 31.56 13.47 -17.84
CA LEU A 315 31.88 12.47 -18.86
C LEU A 315 33.33 12.05 -18.68
N TYR A 316 33.57 10.75 -18.60
CA TYR A 316 34.88 10.16 -18.34
C TYR A 316 35.20 9.09 -19.38
N ARG A 317 36.48 8.96 -19.74
CA ARG A 317 37.04 7.81 -20.46
C ARG A 317 37.51 6.79 -19.43
N TYR A 318 37.10 5.54 -19.60
CA TYR A 318 37.59 4.41 -18.80
C TYR A 318 38.93 3.93 -19.34
N LEU A 319 39.86 3.58 -18.46
CA LEU A 319 41.14 2.96 -18.78
C LEU A 319 41.39 1.79 -17.82
N GLU A 320 41.69 0.60 -18.33
CA GLU A 320 42.15 -0.53 -17.54
C GLU A 320 43.65 -0.40 -17.26
N GLN A 321 44.01 -0.20 -15.99
CA GLN A 321 45.41 -0.05 -15.61
C GLN A 321 46.23 -1.30 -15.96
N GLY A 322 47.41 -1.06 -16.55
CA GLY A 322 48.33 -2.12 -16.98
C GLY A 322 47.99 -2.74 -18.33
N ILE A 323 46.85 -2.36 -18.95
CA ILE A 323 46.46 -2.78 -20.31
C ILE A 323 46.35 -1.55 -21.21
N ASP A 324 45.50 -0.61 -20.82
CA ASP A 324 45.27 0.61 -21.59
C ASP A 324 46.33 1.65 -21.23
N THR A 325 46.86 2.31 -22.25
CA THR A 325 47.81 3.42 -22.09
C THR A 325 47.08 4.75 -22.24
N ASP A 326 47.63 5.83 -21.69
CA ASP A 326 47.02 7.17 -21.76
C ASP A 326 47.15 7.83 -23.14
N SER A 327 47.29 7.03 -24.21
CA SER A 327 47.35 7.52 -25.59
C SER A 327 45.98 8.04 -26.08
N PRO A 328 45.95 8.86 -27.14
CA PRO A 328 44.71 9.23 -27.82
C PRO A 328 43.89 8.00 -28.24
N PRO A 329 42.55 8.04 -28.15
CA PRO A 329 41.69 6.89 -28.44
C PRO A 329 41.70 6.54 -29.94
N ARG A 330 41.66 5.25 -30.27
CA ARG A 330 41.74 4.75 -31.66
C ARG A 330 40.74 3.63 -31.98
N GLY A 331 40.02 3.16 -30.97
CA GLY A 331 39.07 2.06 -31.07
C GLY A 331 37.66 2.53 -31.39
N HIS A 332 36.71 1.59 -31.30
CA HIS A 332 35.29 1.88 -31.45
C HIS A 332 34.74 2.57 -30.18
N PRO A 333 34.10 3.75 -30.28
CA PRO A 333 33.58 4.45 -29.11
C PRO A 333 32.30 3.81 -28.56
N VAL A 334 32.32 3.44 -27.28
CA VAL A 334 31.15 2.95 -26.53
C VAL A 334 30.83 3.90 -25.38
N ILE A 335 29.60 4.37 -25.29
CA ILE A 335 29.13 5.22 -24.18
C ILE A 335 28.29 4.40 -23.21
N PHE A 336 28.78 4.26 -21.97
CA PHE A 336 28.05 3.66 -20.87
C PHE A 336 27.19 4.69 -20.12
N VAL A 337 25.92 4.34 -19.91
CA VAL A 337 24.93 5.18 -19.26
C VAL A 337 24.38 4.50 -17.99
N PRO A 338 24.65 5.03 -16.78
CA PRO A 338 24.20 4.42 -15.55
C PRO A 338 22.70 4.64 -15.30
N GLY A 339 22.16 3.85 -14.39
CA GLY A 339 20.75 3.86 -14.00
C GLY A 339 20.37 4.84 -12.88
N ASN A 340 19.18 4.63 -12.31
CA ASN A 340 18.69 5.37 -11.16
C ASN A 340 19.62 5.22 -9.95
N ALA A 341 20.10 6.34 -9.41
CA ALA A 341 21.11 6.36 -8.34
C ALA A 341 22.37 5.54 -8.66
N GLY A 342 22.67 5.34 -9.94
CA GLY A 342 23.82 4.60 -10.43
C GLY A 342 25.04 5.50 -10.58
N SER A 343 26.21 4.97 -10.24
CA SER A 343 27.50 5.61 -10.48
C SER A 343 28.00 5.30 -11.90
N TYR A 344 28.67 6.25 -12.54
CA TYR A 344 29.42 6.03 -13.79
C TYR A 344 30.41 4.86 -13.67
N GLN A 345 30.85 4.56 -12.45
CA GLN A 345 31.79 3.47 -12.19
C GLN A 345 31.21 2.08 -12.46
N GLN A 346 29.90 1.92 -12.62
CA GLN A 346 29.27 0.62 -12.93
C GLN A 346 29.81 -0.04 -14.21
N VAL A 347 30.34 0.74 -15.15
CA VAL A 347 30.91 0.24 -16.42
C VAL A 347 32.12 -0.68 -16.23
N ARG A 348 32.84 -0.54 -15.10
CA ARG A 348 34.19 -1.09 -14.89
C ARG A 348 34.32 -2.56 -15.24
N SER A 349 33.35 -3.39 -14.89
CA SER A 349 33.42 -4.83 -15.06
C SER A 349 33.35 -5.23 -16.54
N ILE A 350 32.50 -4.53 -17.30
CA ILE A 350 32.29 -4.74 -18.74
C ILE A 350 33.48 -4.18 -19.52
N ALA A 351 33.91 -2.95 -19.21
CA ALA A 351 35.06 -2.34 -19.90
C ALA A 351 36.37 -3.09 -19.64
N SER A 352 36.60 -3.54 -18.40
CA SER A 352 37.73 -4.40 -18.07
C SER A 352 37.68 -5.75 -18.80
N ALA A 353 36.49 -6.36 -18.91
CA ALA A 353 36.30 -7.61 -19.67
C ALA A 353 36.68 -7.42 -21.15
N ALA A 354 36.22 -6.34 -21.78
CA ALA A 354 36.53 -6.04 -23.17
C ALA A 354 38.03 -5.81 -23.39
N SER A 355 38.68 -5.02 -22.54
CA SER A 355 40.11 -4.71 -22.63
C SER A 355 40.97 -5.97 -22.48
N ARG A 356 40.65 -6.82 -21.50
CA ARG A 356 41.35 -8.10 -21.26
C ARG A 356 41.11 -9.11 -22.39
N GLN A 357 39.88 -9.24 -22.88
CA GLN A 357 39.57 -10.12 -24.01
C GLN A 357 40.31 -9.68 -25.27
N HIS A 358 40.41 -8.37 -25.52
CA HIS A 358 41.17 -7.82 -26.64
C HIS A 358 42.68 -8.10 -26.51
N GLN A 359 43.27 -7.92 -25.32
CA GLN A 359 44.70 -8.19 -25.08
C GLN A 359 45.08 -9.66 -25.34
N HIS A 360 44.19 -10.60 -25.00
CA HIS A 360 44.44 -12.03 -25.17
C HIS A 360 44.09 -12.58 -26.56
N GLN A 361 43.81 -11.71 -27.55
CA GLN A 361 43.58 -12.14 -28.93
C GLN A 361 44.84 -12.77 -29.54
N GLY A 362 44.69 -13.98 -30.10
CA GLY A 362 45.78 -14.74 -30.75
C GLY A 362 46.54 -15.73 -29.87
N GLY A 363 46.17 -15.91 -28.59
CA GLY A 363 46.66 -17.05 -27.77
C GLY A 363 45.97 -18.38 -28.12
N PRO A 364 46.48 -19.54 -27.66
CA PRO A 364 45.84 -20.86 -27.90
C PRO A 364 44.43 -20.99 -27.30
N THR A 365 44.05 -20.09 -26.39
CA THR A 365 42.71 -19.97 -25.79
C THR A 365 41.90 -18.79 -26.36
N ALA A 366 42.40 -18.10 -27.39
CA ALA A 366 41.72 -16.95 -27.97
C ALA A 366 40.48 -17.40 -28.76
N VAL A 367 39.33 -16.88 -28.37
CA VAL A 367 38.04 -17.18 -29.01
C VAL A 367 37.86 -16.36 -30.31
N HIS A 368 38.69 -15.33 -30.55
CA HIS A 368 38.44 -14.32 -31.58
C HIS A 368 39.63 -14.12 -32.54
N SER A 369 39.31 -13.83 -33.81
CA SER A 369 40.20 -13.15 -34.77
C SER A 369 40.56 -11.74 -34.27
N LYS A 370 41.69 -11.17 -34.70
CA LYS A 370 42.12 -9.80 -34.34
C LYS A 370 40.94 -8.81 -34.46
N SER A 371 40.48 -8.24 -33.35
CA SER A 371 39.43 -7.23 -33.32
C SER A 371 39.98 -5.84 -33.07
N ASN A 372 39.21 -4.83 -33.46
CA ASN A 372 39.48 -3.47 -33.02
C ASN A 372 39.28 -3.35 -31.49
N HIS A 373 40.11 -2.51 -30.87
CA HIS A 373 39.97 -2.11 -29.48
C HIS A 373 38.65 -1.33 -29.29
N ILE A 374 38.10 -1.34 -28.08
CA ILE A 374 36.91 -0.57 -27.72
C ILE A 374 37.30 0.51 -26.73
N ASP A 375 36.99 1.76 -27.05
CA ASP A 375 37.18 2.87 -26.13
C ASP A 375 35.89 3.11 -25.35
N PHE A 376 35.91 2.80 -24.05
CA PHE A 376 34.76 3.04 -23.17
C PHE A 376 34.75 4.47 -22.62
N TYR A 377 33.62 5.14 -22.81
CA TYR A 377 33.26 6.38 -22.15
C TYR A 377 32.10 6.11 -21.19
N THR A 378 32.00 6.89 -20.12
CA THR A 378 30.93 6.75 -19.14
C THR A 378 30.45 8.10 -18.64
N VAL A 379 29.14 8.21 -18.51
CA VAL A 379 28.45 9.43 -18.09
C VAL A 379 28.21 9.40 -16.59
N ASP A 380 28.51 10.51 -15.92
CA ASP A 380 28.24 10.72 -14.50
C ASP A 380 27.03 11.61 -14.28
N PHE A 381 25.92 10.98 -13.92
CA PHE A 381 24.68 11.65 -13.57
C PHE A 381 24.59 12.10 -12.10
N ASN A 382 25.69 12.07 -11.34
CA ASN A 382 25.76 12.32 -9.89
C ASN A 382 24.82 11.44 -9.06
N GLU A 383 24.52 10.22 -9.55
CA GLU A 383 23.62 9.27 -8.90
C GLU A 383 22.24 9.88 -8.59
N GLU A 384 21.71 10.69 -9.51
CA GLU A 384 20.37 11.25 -9.36
C GLU A 384 19.28 10.17 -9.48
N PHE A 385 18.16 10.38 -8.77
CA PHE A 385 17.04 9.43 -8.71
C PHE A 385 16.10 9.52 -9.93
N SER A 386 16.58 9.07 -11.08
CA SER A 386 15.84 9.13 -12.36
C SER A 386 14.58 8.26 -12.42
N ALA A 387 14.42 7.25 -11.55
CA ALA A 387 13.21 6.42 -11.51
C ALA A 387 11.99 7.14 -10.90
N PHE A 388 12.21 8.23 -10.16
CA PHE A 388 11.14 8.96 -9.46
C PHE A 388 10.87 10.36 -10.01
N HIS A 389 11.63 10.79 -11.04
CA HIS A 389 11.56 12.15 -11.55
C HIS A 389 11.79 12.25 -13.07
N ALA A 390 10.74 12.61 -13.80
CA ALA A 390 10.67 12.62 -15.26
C ALA A 390 11.49 13.77 -15.87
N GLN A 391 11.55 14.90 -15.18
CA GLN A 391 12.38 16.03 -15.60
C GLN A 391 13.88 15.70 -15.51
N THR A 392 14.30 14.92 -14.51
CA THR A 392 15.70 14.43 -14.42
C THR A 392 16.05 13.59 -15.65
N LEU A 393 15.19 12.67 -16.09
CA LEU A 393 15.43 11.88 -17.30
C LEU A 393 15.56 12.74 -18.57
N ARG A 394 14.78 13.82 -18.70
CA ARG A 394 14.88 14.75 -19.83
C ARG A 394 16.18 15.55 -19.83
N GLU A 395 16.69 15.89 -18.65
CA GLU A 395 17.98 16.57 -18.52
C GLU A 395 19.14 15.62 -18.80
N GLN A 396 19.04 14.37 -18.31
CA GLN A 396 19.98 13.30 -18.65
C GLN A 396 19.99 13.05 -20.15
N SER A 397 18.83 12.93 -20.82
CA SER A 397 18.77 12.70 -22.27
C SER A 397 19.43 13.81 -23.09
N LYS A 398 19.20 15.09 -22.72
CA LYS A 398 19.90 16.24 -23.34
C LYS A 398 21.41 16.19 -23.15
N PHE A 399 21.88 15.73 -22.00
CA PHE A 399 23.32 15.57 -21.77
C PHE A 399 23.92 14.43 -22.59
N LEU A 400 23.18 13.34 -22.80
CA LEU A 400 23.60 12.25 -23.68
C LEU A 400 23.77 12.72 -25.13
N GLN A 401 22.86 13.57 -25.62
CA GLN A 401 22.99 14.22 -26.93
C GLN A 401 24.33 14.97 -27.06
N LEU A 402 24.66 15.83 -26.08
CA LEU A 402 25.95 16.54 -26.05
C LEU A 402 27.15 15.59 -25.93
N SER A 403 26.98 14.46 -25.25
CA SER A 403 28.04 13.47 -25.06
C SER A 403 28.42 12.77 -26.36
N ILE A 404 27.46 12.54 -27.28
CA ILE A 404 27.74 11.94 -28.60
C ILE A 404 28.73 12.81 -29.39
N GLU A 405 28.41 14.10 -29.57
CA GLU A 405 29.27 15.05 -30.27
C GLU A 405 30.64 15.18 -29.59
N ARG A 406 30.66 15.21 -28.24
CA ARG A 406 31.90 15.33 -27.47
C ARG A 406 32.79 14.11 -27.62
N VAL A 407 32.26 12.89 -27.56
CA VAL A 407 33.04 11.65 -27.72
C VAL A 407 33.62 11.55 -29.13
N LEU A 408 32.82 11.80 -30.16
CA LEU A 408 33.30 11.76 -31.56
C LEU A 408 34.41 12.79 -31.82
N ALA A 409 34.42 13.93 -31.11
CA ALA A 409 35.48 14.93 -31.22
C ALA A 409 36.86 14.44 -30.73
N GLU A 410 36.94 13.47 -29.81
CA GLU A 410 38.22 12.91 -29.34
C GLU A 410 39.02 12.23 -30.48
N TYR A 411 38.32 11.77 -31.52
CA TYR A 411 38.90 11.10 -32.67
C TYR A 411 39.28 12.05 -33.81
N GLY A 412 39.20 13.36 -33.61
CA GLY A 412 39.57 14.36 -34.64
C GLY A 412 41.05 14.32 -35.05
N HIS A 413 41.90 13.64 -34.27
CA HIS A 413 43.32 13.44 -34.59
C HIS A 413 43.56 12.30 -35.58
N LEU A 414 42.55 11.47 -35.88
CA LEU A 414 42.66 10.37 -36.84
C LEU A 414 42.41 10.85 -38.28
N PRO A 415 42.97 10.17 -39.28
CA PRO A 415 42.62 10.39 -40.68
C PRO A 415 41.11 10.17 -40.93
N GLU A 416 40.54 10.88 -41.90
CA GLU A 416 39.09 10.87 -42.17
C GLU A 416 38.51 9.45 -42.40
N HIS A 417 39.27 8.55 -43.02
CA HIS A 417 38.85 7.17 -43.28
C HIS A 417 38.89 6.25 -42.05
N SER A 418 39.60 6.64 -40.99
CA SER A 418 39.71 5.88 -39.73
C SER A 418 38.91 6.51 -38.59
N LYS A 419 38.29 7.67 -38.83
CA LYS A 419 37.55 8.40 -37.82
C LYS A 419 36.17 7.77 -37.62
N PRO A 420 35.80 7.35 -36.40
CA PRO A 420 34.44 6.86 -36.14
C PRO A 420 33.43 7.99 -36.34
N THR A 421 32.32 7.68 -37.00
CA THR A 421 31.19 8.59 -37.23
C THR A 421 29.98 8.26 -36.36
N GLN A 422 29.98 7.10 -35.71
CA GLN A 422 28.90 6.59 -34.87
C GLN A 422 29.44 6.05 -33.55
N VAL A 423 28.58 6.04 -32.53
CA VAL A 423 28.87 5.49 -31.20
C VAL A 423 27.89 4.38 -30.83
N THR A 424 28.34 3.38 -30.05
CA THR A 424 27.45 2.38 -29.46
C THR A 424 27.06 2.80 -28.04
N PHE A 425 25.79 2.63 -27.65
CA PHE A 425 25.38 2.82 -26.26
C PHE A 425 25.28 1.50 -25.50
N VAL A 426 25.76 1.47 -24.25
CA VAL A 426 25.49 0.42 -23.26
C VAL A 426 24.83 1.06 -22.05
N SER A 427 23.55 0.79 -21.82
CA SER A 427 22.75 1.53 -20.83
C SER A 427 22.15 0.59 -19.80
N HIS A 428 22.24 0.94 -18.51
CA HIS A 428 21.69 0.13 -17.41
C HIS A 428 20.43 0.77 -16.82
N SER A 429 19.39 -0.03 -16.56
CA SER A 429 18.18 0.41 -15.84
C SER A 429 17.53 1.64 -16.47
N MET A 430 17.20 2.67 -15.70
CA MET A 430 16.66 3.94 -16.20
C MET A 430 17.59 4.68 -17.16
N GLY A 431 18.88 4.35 -17.21
CA GLY A 431 19.83 4.87 -18.18
C GLY A 431 19.43 4.52 -19.62
N GLY A 432 18.86 3.33 -19.85
CA GLY A 432 18.34 2.94 -21.16
C GLY A 432 17.15 3.80 -21.59
N ILE A 433 16.30 4.22 -20.64
CA ILE A 433 15.19 5.15 -20.91
C ILE A 433 15.71 6.54 -21.24
N ALA A 434 16.72 7.04 -20.53
CA ALA A 434 17.37 8.31 -20.84
C ALA A 434 18.03 8.28 -22.24
N THR A 435 18.72 7.20 -22.58
CA THR A 435 19.34 6.98 -23.90
C THR A 435 18.28 6.99 -24.99
N LEU A 436 17.25 6.14 -24.91
CA LEU A 436 16.23 6.08 -25.96
C LEU A 436 15.44 7.39 -26.09
N LEU A 437 15.22 8.12 -25.00
CA LEU A 437 14.63 9.45 -25.06
C LEU A 437 15.53 10.48 -25.77
N ALA A 438 16.86 10.30 -25.74
CA ALA A 438 17.82 11.19 -26.38
C ALA A 438 17.88 11.00 -27.91
N LEU A 439 17.52 9.82 -28.41
CA LEU A 439 17.69 9.40 -29.81
C LEU A 439 16.50 9.80 -30.69
N ASP A 440 16.31 11.10 -30.89
CA ASP A 440 15.50 11.61 -32.01
C ASP A 440 16.20 11.37 -33.37
N SER A 441 15.59 11.79 -34.48
CA SER A 441 16.11 11.54 -35.83
C SER A 441 17.52 12.08 -36.08
N LYS A 442 17.93 13.20 -35.46
CA LYS A 442 19.29 13.73 -35.62
C LYS A 442 20.28 12.81 -34.91
N TRP A 443 20.05 12.55 -33.63
CA TRP A 443 21.02 11.84 -32.78
C TRP A 443 21.05 10.33 -33.06
N ALA A 444 19.92 9.75 -33.43
CA ALA A 444 19.84 8.34 -33.81
C ALA A 444 20.75 8.00 -35.00
N SER A 445 20.96 8.92 -35.95
CA SER A 445 21.85 8.69 -37.09
C SER A 445 23.34 8.56 -36.71
N MET A 446 23.72 9.10 -35.55
CA MET A 446 25.07 9.05 -34.99
C MET A 446 25.26 7.84 -34.04
N VAL A 447 24.27 6.97 -33.94
CA VAL A 447 24.31 5.78 -33.09
C VAL A 447 24.08 4.54 -33.95
N ASP A 448 24.95 3.57 -33.79
CA ASP A 448 24.98 2.37 -34.60
C ASP A 448 24.26 1.17 -33.93
N ALA A 449 24.27 1.10 -32.59
CA ALA A 449 23.50 0.14 -31.80
C ALA A 449 23.31 0.60 -30.35
N VAL A 450 22.28 0.06 -29.69
CA VAL A 450 22.00 0.26 -28.27
C VAL A 450 21.86 -1.08 -27.57
N VAL A 451 22.70 -1.35 -26.57
CA VAL A 451 22.55 -2.46 -25.63
C VAL A 451 21.93 -1.92 -24.35
N THR A 452 20.77 -2.42 -23.96
CA THR A 452 20.12 -2.08 -22.69
C THR A 452 20.17 -3.24 -21.72
N LEU A 453 20.57 -2.99 -20.47
CA LEU A 453 20.74 -3.97 -19.41
C LEU A 453 19.67 -3.71 -18.32
N SER A 454 18.78 -4.67 -18.07
CA SER A 454 17.66 -4.54 -17.10
C SER A 454 16.88 -3.22 -17.23
N THR A 455 16.64 -2.76 -18.45
CA THR A 455 15.92 -1.50 -18.71
C THR A 455 14.42 -1.73 -18.75
N PRO A 456 13.60 -0.98 -17.98
CA PRO A 456 12.15 -1.14 -17.99
C PRO A 456 11.53 -0.46 -19.22
N HIS A 457 11.48 -1.12 -20.38
CA HIS A 457 10.97 -0.59 -21.65
C HIS A 457 9.45 -0.38 -21.71
N MET A 458 8.65 -1.24 -21.06
CA MET A 458 7.18 -1.22 -21.23
C MET A 458 6.45 -0.31 -20.24
N MET A 459 6.95 -0.20 -19.01
CA MET A 459 6.35 0.62 -17.96
C MET A 459 7.39 1.03 -16.92
N PRO A 460 7.24 2.21 -16.29
CA PRO A 460 8.18 2.64 -15.26
C PRO A 460 8.08 1.76 -14.01
N PRO A 461 9.19 1.57 -13.26
CA PRO A 461 9.20 0.76 -12.04
C PRO A 461 8.27 1.30 -10.95
N VAL A 462 8.02 2.62 -10.98
CA VAL A 462 7.19 3.36 -10.03
C VAL A 462 6.38 4.40 -10.80
N THR A 463 5.05 4.41 -10.62
CA THR A 463 4.10 5.24 -11.39
C THR A 463 3.55 6.43 -10.59
N ILE A 464 4.43 7.14 -9.87
CA ILE A 464 4.06 8.24 -8.94
C ILE A 464 3.96 9.60 -9.65
N GLU A 465 4.60 9.77 -10.80
CA GLU A 465 4.63 11.02 -11.55
C GLU A 465 3.92 10.89 -12.91
N TYR A 466 3.12 11.89 -13.26
CA TYR A 466 2.36 11.92 -14.51
C TYR A 466 3.26 11.95 -15.76
N ASP A 467 4.29 12.81 -15.74
CA ASP A 467 5.16 13.06 -16.89
C ASP A 467 6.07 11.88 -17.26
N MET A 468 6.17 10.86 -16.40
CA MET A 468 6.85 9.60 -16.71
C MET A 468 6.13 8.83 -17.83
N ASP A 469 4.80 8.71 -17.78
CA ASP A 469 4.05 8.01 -18.84
C ASP A 469 4.22 8.71 -20.21
N ALA A 470 4.41 10.04 -20.21
CA ALA A 470 4.68 10.81 -21.43
C ALA A 470 6.05 10.50 -22.05
N ILE A 471 7.09 10.23 -21.24
CA ILE A 471 8.41 9.77 -21.73
C ILE A 471 8.25 8.45 -22.47
N TYR A 472 7.62 7.47 -21.82
CA TYR A 472 7.41 6.14 -22.38
C TYR A 472 6.60 6.18 -23.68
N THR A 473 5.56 7.01 -23.72
CA THR A 473 4.77 7.25 -24.94
C THR A 473 5.62 7.84 -26.07
N THR A 474 6.56 8.74 -25.75
CA THR A 474 7.46 9.35 -26.72
C THR A 474 8.44 8.33 -27.29
N ILE A 475 9.08 7.53 -26.44
CA ILE A 475 9.99 6.44 -26.83
C ILE A 475 9.26 5.41 -27.70
N SER A 476 8.05 5.02 -27.30
CA SER A 476 7.21 4.09 -28.08
C SER A 476 6.90 4.65 -29.47
N ARG A 477 6.60 5.96 -29.58
CA ARG A 477 6.37 6.62 -30.87
C ARG A 477 7.62 6.64 -31.74
N TYR A 478 8.79 7.00 -31.20
CA TYR A 478 10.05 6.98 -31.98
C TYR A 478 10.39 5.59 -32.48
N SER A 479 10.12 4.59 -31.65
CA SER A 479 10.26 3.20 -32.05
C SER A 479 9.31 2.79 -33.18
N GLN A 480 8.03 3.19 -33.12
CA GLN A 480 7.04 2.90 -34.19
C GLN A 480 7.40 3.56 -35.52
N LEU A 481 8.05 4.73 -35.47
CA LEU A 481 8.53 5.45 -36.65
C LEU A 481 9.85 4.89 -37.20
N GLY A 482 10.43 3.85 -36.59
CA GLY A 482 11.71 3.28 -37.01
C GLY A 482 12.91 4.21 -36.84
N ILE A 483 12.81 5.22 -35.96
CA ILE A 483 13.87 6.21 -35.72
C ILE A 483 15.03 5.59 -34.94
N HIS A 484 14.74 4.76 -33.94
CA HIS A 484 15.78 4.19 -33.09
C HIS A 484 16.70 3.25 -33.87
N PRO A 485 18.01 3.26 -33.56
CA PRO A 485 18.97 2.28 -34.08
C PRO A 485 18.63 0.87 -33.55
N PRO A 486 19.31 -0.18 -34.05
CA PRO A 486 19.15 -1.52 -33.52
C PRO A 486 19.28 -1.60 -31.99
N ILE A 487 18.34 -2.29 -31.33
CA ILE A 487 18.27 -2.38 -29.86
C ILE A 487 18.37 -3.84 -29.41
N VAL A 488 19.33 -4.11 -28.54
CA VAL A 488 19.50 -5.40 -27.85
C VAL A 488 19.19 -5.20 -26.37
N SER A 489 18.12 -5.82 -25.87
CA SER A 489 17.72 -5.79 -24.46
C SER A 489 18.12 -7.07 -23.75
N ILE A 490 19.00 -6.96 -22.74
CA ILE A 490 19.40 -8.07 -21.88
C ILE A 490 18.70 -7.92 -20.52
N CYS A 491 17.89 -8.91 -20.15
CA CYS A 491 17.04 -8.90 -18.97
C CYS A 491 17.52 -9.90 -17.92
N GLY A 492 17.51 -9.53 -16.64
CA GLY A 492 17.97 -10.41 -15.55
C GLY A 492 17.04 -11.59 -15.25
N GLY A 493 15.84 -11.56 -15.82
CA GLY A 493 14.78 -12.53 -15.53
C GLY A 493 14.21 -12.34 -14.13
N ILE A 494 13.65 -13.39 -13.58
CA ILE A 494 12.93 -13.31 -12.30
C ILE A 494 13.80 -12.96 -11.08
N SER A 495 15.13 -13.09 -11.21
CA SER A 495 16.08 -12.70 -10.17
C SER A 495 16.13 -11.17 -10.00
N ASP A 496 15.74 -10.40 -11.02
CA ASP A 496 15.61 -8.94 -10.94
C ASP A 496 14.30 -8.55 -10.22
N THR A 497 14.43 -8.22 -8.93
CA THR A 497 13.29 -7.80 -8.10
C THR A 497 12.94 -6.32 -8.22
N GLN A 498 13.78 -5.51 -8.87
CA GLN A 498 13.52 -4.08 -9.08
C GLN A 498 12.75 -3.86 -10.38
N ILE A 499 13.18 -4.52 -11.45
CA ILE A 499 12.62 -4.47 -12.80
C ILE A 499 12.06 -5.84 -13.15
N VAL A 500 10.74 -5.97 -13.10
CA VAL A 500 10.07 -7.25 -13.41
C VAL A 500 10.31 -7.64 -14.88
N SER A 501 10.48 -8.94 -15.15
CA SER A 501 10.82 -9.49 -16.47
C SER A 501 9.98 -8.90 -17.60
N GLU A 502 8.67 -8.74 -17.39
CA GLU A 502 7.73 -8.28 -18.42
C GLU A 502 7.91 -6.80 -18.77
N SER A 503 8.44 -6.00 -17.84
CA SER A 503 8.75 -4.61 -18.11
C SER A 503 10.03 -4.43 -18.93
N CYS A 504 10.92 -5.43 -18.94
CA CYS A 504 12.22 -5.39 -19.61
C CYS A 504 12.17 -5.83 -21.10
N VAL A 505 11.09 -6.48 -21.51
CA VAL A 505 10.92 -6.94 -22.90
C VAL A 505 10.66 -5.75 -23.83
N LEU A 506 11.27 -5.77 -25.01
CA LEU A 506 10.97 -4.82 -26.08
C LEU A 506 9.64 -5.18 -26.75
N SER A 507 8.75 -4.20 -26.96
CA SER A 507 7.55 -4.42 -27.76
C SER A 507 7.92 -4.56 -29.24
N ASN A 508 7.50 -5.67 -29.86
CA ASN A 508 7.59 -5.83 -31.30
C ASN A 508 6.47 -5.05 -31.99
N THR A 509 6.84 -4.06 -32.78
CA THR A 509 5.93 -3.40 -33.71
C THR A 509 6.11 -4.00 -35.11
N PRO A 510 5.04 -4.18 -35.90
CA PRO A 510 5.14 -4.71 -37.26
C PRO A 510 6.20 -3.94 -38.07
N GLY A 511 7.18 -4.64 -38.64
CA GLY A 511 8.29 -4.05 -39.40
C GLY A 511 9.54 -3.64 -38.58
N SER A 512 9.52 -3.79 -37.24
CA SER A 512 10.67 -3.51 -36.38
C SER A 512 11.39 -4.76 -35.84
N GLU A 513 10.88 -5.95 -36.15
CA GLU A 513 11.34 -7.23 -35.57
C GLU A 513 12.77 -7.59 -35.95
N GLU A 514 13.25 -7.11 -37.10
CA GLU A 514 14.62 -7.34 -37.56
C GLU A 514 15.65 -6.47 -36.82
N ARG A 515 15.22 -5.39 -36.15
CA ARG A 515 16.10 -4.41 -35.48
C ARG A 515 16.09 -4.51 -33.96
N ARG A 516 15.34 -5.46 -33.39
CA ARG A 516 15.11 -5.55 -31.95
C ARG A 516 15.30 -6.98 -31.48
N LEU A 517 16.07 -7.15 -30.40
CA LEU A 517 16.33 -8.45 -29.81
C LEU A 517 16.20 -8.33 -28.29
N THR A 518 15.43 -9.22 -27.67
CA THR A 518 15.45 -9.39 -26.21
C THR A 518 16.19 -10.71 -25.88
N ALA A 519 16.90 -10.74 -24.77
CA ALA A 519 17.54 -11.96 -24.28
C ALA A 519 17.52 -11.97 -22.75
N PHE A 520 17.18 -13.10 -22.16
CA PHE A 520 17.23 -13.27 -20.71
C PHE A 520 18.55 -13.92 -20.32
N THR A 521 19.22 -13.42 -19.28
CA THR A 521 20.53 -13.95 -18.86
C THR A 521 20.49 -15.42 -18.50
N SER A 522 19.34 -15.93 -18.05
CA SER A 522 19.10 -17.34 -17.78
C SER A 522 19.03 -18.22 -19.05
N ALA A 523 18.70 -17.64 -20.20
CA ALA A 523 18.66 -18.33 -21.50
C ALA A 523 19.92 -18.13 -22.35
N ILE A 524 20.68 -17.05 -22.10
CA ILE A 524 21.89 -16.74 -22.89
C ILE A 524 22.89 -17.91 -22.77
N PRO A 525 23.35 -18.49 -23.90
CA PRO A 525 24.36 -19.54 -23.90
C PRO A 525 25.63 -19.10 -23.17
N MET A 526 26.24 -20.00 -22.38
CA MET A 526 27.43 -19.71 -21.56
C MET A 526 27.20 -18.70 -20.42
N VAL A 527 25.96 -18.24 -20.22
CA VAL A 527 25.57 -17.41 -19.07
C VAL A 527 24.66 -18.19 -18.14
N TRP A 528 23.51 -18.64 -18.65
CA TRP A 528 22.51 -19.49 -17.98
C TRP A 528 22.10 -19.11 -16.56
N THR A 529 22.38 -17.88 -16.13
CA THR A 529 22.19 -17.42 -14.76
C THR A 529 21.19 -16.27 -14.74
N GLY A 530 20.15 -16.40 -13.93
CA GLY A 530 19.32 -15.25 -13.59
C GLY A 530 20.14 -14.28 -12.75
N VAL A 531 20.09 -12.98 -13.06
CA VAL A 531 20.85 -11.97 -12.31
C VAL A 531 19.92 -10.97 -11.66
N ASP A 532 20.23 -10.59 -10.43
CA ASP A 532 19.55 -9.47 -9.80
C ASP A 532 19.91 -8.14 -10.49
N HIS A 533 19.19 -7.08 -10.13
CA HIS A 533 19.30 -5.79 -10.78
C HIS A 533 20.72 -5.20 -10.78
N GLN A 534 21.47 -5.43 -9.70
CA GLN A 534 22.83 -4.90 -9.55
C GLN A 534 23.84 -5.84 -10.19
N ALA A 535 23.68 -7.15 -10.02
CA ALA A 535 24.52 -8.18 -10.63
C ALA A 535 24.61 -8.05 -12.15
N MET A 536 23.56 -7.56 -12.80
CA MET A 536 23.53 -7.31 -14.25
C MET A 536 24.79 -6.61 -14.82
N VAL A 537 25.41 -5.69 -14.07
CA VAL A 537 26.59 -4.93 -14.57
C VAL A 537 27.94 -5.45 -14.09
N TRP A 538 27.99 -6.40 -13.14
CA TRP A 538 29.26 -6.94 -12.60
C TRP A 538 29.41 -8.45 -12.69
N CYS A 539 28.33 -9.16 -12.98
CA CYS A 539 28.34 -10.61 -13.11
C CYS A 539 29.35 -11.06 -14.15
N HIS A 540 30.24 -11.99 -13.81
CA HIS A 540 31.30 -12.39 -14.71
C HIS A 540 30.76 -12.98 -16.03
N GLN A 541 29.76 -13.84 -15.95
CA GLN A 541 29.15 -14.46 -17.12
C GLN A 541 28.53 -13.41 -18.05
N VAL A 542 27.71 -12.51 -17.50
CA VAL A 542 27.02 -11.46 -18.27
C VAL A 542 28.01 -10.47 -18.86
N ARG A 543 28.93 -9.93 -18.05
CA ARG A 543 29.92 -8.95 -18.52
C ARG A 543 30.81 -9.54 -19.61
N TRP A 544 31.15 -10.82 -19.52
CA TRP A 544 31.98 -11.51 -20.50
C TRP A 544 31.27 -11.57 -21.85
N THR A 545 30.01 -11.99 -21.85
CA THR A 545 29.19 -12.06 -23.07
C THR A 545 28.95 -10.69 -23.69
N VAL A 546 28.63 -9.67 -22.88
CA VAL A 546 28.42 -8.30 -23.37
C VAL A 546 29.72 -7.74 -23.96
N ALA A 547 30.85 -7.93 -23.30
CA ALA A 547 32.15 -7.49 -23.82
C ALA A 547 32.50 -8.15 -25.16
N SER A 548 32.29 -9.47 -25.28
CA SER A 548 32.52 -10.18 -26.54
C SER A 548 31.61 -9.68 -27.67
N LEU A 549 30.32 -9.46 -27.38
CA LEU A 549 29.37 -8.92 -28.36
C LEU A 549 29.83 -7.56 -28.90
N LEU A 550 30.32 -6.68 -28.02
CA LEU A 550 30.82 -5.36 -28.43
C LEU A 550 32.10 -5.48 -29.28
N LEU A 551 32.99 -6.44 -28.98
CA LEU A 551 34.21 -6.67 -29.76
C LEU A 551 33.88 -7.21 -31.16
N ASP A 552 32.90 -8.12 -31.26
CA ASP A 552 32.41 -8.65 -32.53
C ASP A 552 31.80 -7.52 -33.39
N TRP A 553 31.02 -6.60 -32.78
CA TRP A 553 30.48 -5.43 -33.47
C TRP A 553 31.54 -4.42 -33.93
N ALA A 554 32.62 -4.23 -33.16
CA ALA A 554 33.71 -3.32 -33.54
C ALA A 554 34.46 -3.76 -34.82
N ASN A 555 34.27 -5.01 -35.25
CA ASN A 555 34.83 -5.58 -36.48
C ASN A 555 33.85 -5.63 -37.66
N ALA A 556 32.56 -5.52 -37.38
CA ALA A 556 31.50 -5.76 -38.36
C ALA A 556 31.31 -4.54 -39.30
N ASN A 557 32.18 -4.42 -40.30
CA ASN A 557 32.00 -3.42 -41.37
C ASN A 557 30.87 -3.87 -42.32
N GLY A 558 29.70 -3.22 -42.24
CA GLY A 558 28.58 -3.42 -43.18
C GLY A 558 27.70 -4.66 -42.95
N VAL A 559 27.87 -5.39 -41.84
CA VAL A 559 27.06 -6.56 -41.45
C VAL A 559 26.00 -6.17 -40.43
N ASP A 560 24.84 -6.83 -40.46
CA ASP A 560 23.76 -6.57 -39.48
C ASP A 560 24.18 -7.00 -38.06
N ARG A 561 24.30 -6.01 -37.18
CA ARG A 561 24.67 -6.19 -35.77
C ARG A 561 23.66 -7.05 -35.00
N ILE A 562 22.40 -7.05 -35.40
CA ILE A 562 21.38 -7.87 -34.73
C ILE A 562 21.61 -9.35 -35.00
N ASP A 563 22.11 -9.73 -36.17
CA ASP A 563 22.40 -11.14 -36.45
C ASP A 563 23.56 -11.66 -35.59
N PHE A 564 24.63 -10.87 -35.41
CA PHE A 564 25.68 -11.19 -34.43
C PHE A 564 25.14 -11.30 -33.01
N ALA A 565 24.28 -10.37 -32.60
CA ALA A 565 23.66 -10.41 -31.28
C ALA A 565 22.76 -11.64 -31.11
N ARG A 566 22.03 -12.03 -32.14
CA ARG A 566 21.15 -13.20 -32.12
C ARG A 566 21.96 -14.49 -32.03
N GLU A 567 23.02 -14.62 -32.82
CA GLU A 567 23.93 -15.76 -32.75
C GLU A 567 24.55 -15.91 -31.35
N ARG A 568 24.98 -14.80 -30.75
CA ARG A 568 25.65 -14.81 -29.43
C ARG A 568 24.68 -15.01 -28.27
N LEU A 569 23.53 -14.35 -28.28
CA LEU A 569 22.63 -14.25 -27.13
C LEU A 569 21.51 -15.30 -27.14
N VAL A 570 21.15 -15.83 -28.32
CA VAL A 570 20.10 -16.84 -28.46
C VAL A 570 20.70 -18.19 -28.86
N GLY A 571 21.69 -18.18 -29.75
CA GLY A 571 22.40 -19.37 -30.21
C GLY A 571 22.60 -19.41 -31.73
N PRO A 572 23.52 -20.24 -32.23
CA PRO A 572 23.85 -20.31 -33.66
C PRO A 572 22.68 -20.84 -34.51
N ARG A 573 22.47 -20.25 -35.69
CA ARG A 573 21.37 -20.62 -36.60
C ARG A 573 21.67 -21.85 -37.48
N ALA A 574 22.93 -22.13 -37.78
CA ALA A 574 23.42 -23.35 -38.42
C ALA A 574 24.95 -23.28 -38.46
N ALA A 575 25.64 -24.40 -38.29
CA ALA A 575 27.03 -24.52 -38.71
C ALA A 575 27.23 -25.88 -39.38
N PRO A 576 27.17 -25.95 -40.72
CA PRO A 576 27.73 -27.08 -41.45
C PRO A 576 29.25 -26.90 -41.46
N LEU A 577 29.95 -27.61 -40.57
CA LEU A 577 31.40 -27.72 -40.69
C LEU A 577 31.72 -28.77 -41.76
N SER A 578 32.35 -28.33 -42.84
CA SER A 578 32.93 -29.19 -43.85
C SER A 578 34.16 -29.93 -43.32
N LEU A 579 34.36 -31.12 -43.90
CA LEU A 579 35.11 -32.30 -43.45
C LEU A 579 36.49 -32.09 -42.82
N PRO A 580 36.78 -32.90 -41.78
CA PRO A 580 38.11 -33.48 -41.63
C PRO A 580 38.09 -35.01 -41.61
N ASP A 581 39.09 -35.63 -42.25
CA ASP A 581 39.37 -37.06 -42.16
C ASP A 581 39.70 -37.47 -40.72
N GLY A 582 38.90 -38.36 -40.13
CA GLY A 582 39.00 -38.75 -38.74
C GLY A 582 38.26 -40.04 -38.41
N ASN A 583 38.32 -40.48 -37.15
CA ASN A 583 37.70 -41.73 -36.71
C ASN A 583 36.17 -41.67 -36.87
N ILE A 584 35.60 -42.77 -37.38
CA ILE A 584 34.15 -42.92 -37.64
C ILE A 584 33.49 -43.64 -36.46
N LEU A 585 32.50 -43.01 -35.85
CA LEU A 585 31.56 -43.64 -34.93
C LEU A 585 30.23 -43.89 -35.66
N THR A 586 29.73 -45.12 -35.61
CA THR A 586 28.47 -45.51 -36.27
C THR A 586 27.37 -45.77 -35.25
N PHE A 587 26.21 -45.16 -35.43
CA PHE A 587 25.02 -45.38 -34.61
C PHE A 587 23.87 -45.98 -35.46
N PRO A 588 23.15 -47.00 -34.98
CA PRO A 588 22.03 -47.57 -35.74
C PRO A 588 20.84 -46.61 -35.82
N ILE A 589 20.27 -46.48 -37.02
CA ILE A 589 19.03 -45.74 -37.27
C ILE A 589 17.88 -46.74 -37.37
N SER A 590 16.90 -46.61 -36.46
CA SER A 590 15.66 -47.37 -36.49
C SER A 590 14.47 -46.40 -36.47
N SER A 591 14.12 -45.87 -37.65
CA SER A 591 13.09 -44.83 -37.82
C SER A 591 11.74 -45.47 -38.17
N ALA A 592 11.20 -46.31 -37.28
CA ALA A 592 9.88 -46.88 -37.48
C ALA A 592 8.73 -45.86 -37.28
N THR A 593 8.96 -44.74 -36.57
CA THR A 593 7.86 -43.86 -36.11
C THR A 593 8.16 -42.35 -35.99
N SER A 594 9.42 -41.86 -36.08
CA SER A 594 9.72 -40.41 -36.11
C SER A 594 11.00 -40.12 -36.92
N PRO A 595 11.00 -39.13 -37.83
CA PRO A 595 12.19 -38.74 -38.62
C PRO A 595 13.18 -37.85 -37.84
N THR A 596 12.80 -37.33 -36.67
CA THR A 596 13.64 -36.44 -35.86
C THR A 596 14.43 -37.20 -34.80
N MET A 597 15.74 -37.03 -34.82
CA MET A 597 16.69 -37.64 -33.88
C MET A 597 17.56 -36.56 -33.25
N THR A 598 18.00 -36.75 -32.00
CA THR A 598 18.85 -35.79 -31.28
C THR A 598 20.18 -36.42 -30.92
N LEU A 599 21.27 -35.69 -31.22
CA LEU A 599 22.64 -36.04 -30.90
C LEU A 599 23.17 -35.10 -29.80
N LEU A 600 23.56 -35.67 -28.66
CA LEU A 600 24.21 -34.96 -27.56
C LEU A 600 25.73 -35.22 -27.59
N ARG A 601 26.53 -34.17 -27.45
CA ARG A 601 28.00 -34.25 -27.52
C ARG A 601 28.70 -33.09 -26.83
N ARG A 602 30.01 -33.18 -26.59
CA ARG A 602 30.79 -32.02 -26.14
C ARG A 602 30.98 -30.99 -27.25
N ARG A 603 31.10 -29.72 -26.87
CA ARG A 603 31.30 -28.60 -27.80
C ARG A 603 32.61 -28.69 -28.58
N THR A 604 33.67 -29.22 -27.96
CA THR A 604 35.04 -29.28 -28.51
C THR A 604 35.21 -30.28 -29.64
N ASP A 605 34.27 -31.19 -29.85
CA ASP A 605 34.34 -32.21 -30.90
C ASP A 605 33.90 -31.61 -32.25
N ALA A 606 34.80 -31.38 -33.20
CA ALA A 606 34.39 -31.02 -34.56
C ALA A 606 33.87 -32.27 -35.29
N LEU A 607 32.68 -32.19 -35.91
CA LEU A 607 32.02 -33.34 -36.53
C LEU A 607 31.45 -33.07 -37.92
N SER A 608 31.56 -34.06 -38.79
CA SER A 608 30.70 -34.20 -39.97
C SER A 608 29.71 -35.35 -39.77
N LEU A 609 28.44 -35.14 -40.08
CA LEU A 609 27.36 -36.12 -39.92
C LEU A 609 26.87 -36.60 -41.29
N GLN A 610 26.80 -37.92 -41.49
CA GLN A 610 26.25 -38.53 -42.71
C GLN A 610 25.27 -39.64 -42.33
N GLU A 611 24.12 -39.71 -43.01
CA GLU A 611 23.19 -40.84 -42.93
C GLU A 611 23.49 -41.82 -44.06
N CYS A 612 23.64 -43.10 -43.74
CA CYS A 612 23.94 -44.15 -44.70
C CYS A 612 22.81 -45.18 -44.73
N ASP A 613 22.34 -45.53 -45.93
CA ASP A 613 21.36 -46.60 -46.13
C ASP A 613 21.99 -48.00 -45.92
N GLU A 614 21.18 -49.06 -45.89
CA GLU A 614 21.66 -50.45 -45.77
C GLU A 614 22.55 -50.90 -46.95
N ARG A 615 22.59 -50.14 -48.05
CA ARG A 615 23.42 -50.39 -49.24
C ARG A 615 24.75 -49.64 -49.19
N GLY A 616 24.98 -48.83 -48.15
CA GLY A 616 26.20 -48.06 -47.96
C GLY A 616 26.24 -46.72 -48.70
N ASN A 617 25.10 -46.22 -49.20
CA ASN A 617 25.02 -44.88 -49.79
C ASN A 617 24.85 -43.85 -48.67
N CYS A 618 25.85 -42.96 -48.50
CA CYS A 618 25.88 -41.96 -47.44
C CYS A 618 25.58 -40.55 -47.97
N VAL A 619 24.71 -39.82 -47.27
CA VAL A 619 24.33 -38.43 -47.58
C VAL A 619 24.60 -37.55 -46.35
N PRO A 620 25.17 -36.35 -46.50
CA PRO A 620 25.36 -35.43 -45.37
C PRO A 620 24.02 -35.00 -44.77
N VAL A 621 23.95 -34.96 -43.44
CA VAL A 621 22.74 -34.55 -42.69
C VAL A 621 22.91 -33.10 -42.25
N GLU A 622 21.94 -32.26 -42.61
CA GLU A 622 21.86 -30.91 -42.03
C GLU A 622 21.32 -30.96 -40.60
N PHE A 623 21.87 -30.13 -39.75
CA PHE A 623 21.54 -30.12 -38.34
C PHE A 623 21.58 -28.73 -37.74
N ARG A 624 20.73 -28.53 -36.73
CA ARG A 624 20.75 -27.34 -35.87
C ARG A 624 21.27 -27.75 -34.50
N SER A 625 22.23 -27.00 -33.97
CA SER A 625 22.80 -27.25 -32.65
C SER A 625 22.44 -26.15 -31.66
N ASP A 626 21.94 -26.55 -30.50
CA ASP A 626 21.75 -25.68 -29.35
C ASP A 626 22.78 -26.01 -28.25
N LEU A 627 23.21 -24.98 -27.53
CA LEU A 627 24.13 -25.12 -26.40
C LEU A 627 23.34 -25.41 -25.12
N LEU A 628 23.63 -26.55 -24.50
CA LEU A 628 23.10 -26.93 -23.20
C LEU A 628 24.20 -26.90 -22.15
N PRO A 629 23.87 -26.56 -20.89
CA PRO A 629 24.83 -26.60 -19.81
C PRO A 629 25.25 -28.02 -19.44
N LEU A 630 26.51 -28.16 -19.02
CA LEU A 630 27.05 -29.37 -18.41
C LEU A 630 27.50 -29.07 -16.98
N PRO A 631 26.62 -29.20 -15.98
CA PRO A 631 26.95 -28.88 -14.60
C PRO A 631 28.06 -29.80 -14.07
N ARG A 632 29.09 -29.24 -13.45
CA ARG A 632 30.18 -30.01 -12.81
C ARG A 632 29.69 -30.71 -11.55
N ASN A 633 28.78 -30.06 -10.82
CA ASN A 633 28.14 -30.61 -9.64
C ASN A 633 26.62 -30.68 -9.84
N THR A 634 26.10 -31.88 -10.09
CA THR A 634 24.67 -32.10 -10.28
C THR A 634 23.86 -31.95 -8.99
N SER A 635 24.51 -31.99 -7.81
CA SER A 635 23.86 -31.85 -6.50
C SER A 635 23.67 -30.39 -6.05
N ALA A 636 24.15 -29.41 -6.85
CA ALA A 636 24.00 -27.99 -6.58
C ALA A 636 23.12 -27.30 -7.65
N PRO A 637 22.48 -26.17 -7.33
CA PRO A 637 21.80 -25.35 -8.34
C PRO A 637 22.78 -24.93 -9.43
N PHE A 638 22.36 -25.04 -10.69
CA PHE A 638 23.14 -24.61 -11.84
C PHE A 638 22.68 -23.22 -12.33
N PRO A 639 23.59 -22.35 -12.79
CA PRO A 639 25.05 -22.47 -12.67
C PRO A 639 25.54 -22.17 -11.25
N SER A 640 26.68 -22.75 -10.88
CA SER A 640 27.46 -22.37 -9.71
C SER A 640 28.57 -21.37 -10.08
N PRO A 641 29.10 -20.57 -9.14
CA PRO A 641 30.18 -19.63 -9.45
C PRO A 641 31.38 -20.32 -10.10
N GLY A 642 31.86 -19.81 -11.24
CA GLY A 642 32.91 -20.43 -12.05
C GLY A 642 32.41 -21.31 -13.22
N GLU A 643 31.10 -21.57 -13.30
CA GLU A 643 30.48 -22.29 -14.43
C GLU A 643 29.87 -21.30 -15.44
N GLY A 644 29.88 -21.70 -16.72
CA GLY A 644 29.21 -21.01 -17.82
C GLY A 644 30.16 -20.49 -18.88
N VAL A 645 31.15 -19.66 -18.52
CA VAL A 645 32.07 -19.02 -19.48
C VAL A 645 33.04 -20.01 -20.13
N ASN A 646 33.33 -21.15 -19.48
CA ASN A 646 34.24 -22.15 -20.02
C ASN A 646 33.55 -23.04 -21.05
N LEU A 647 34.25 -23.35 -22.14
CA LEU A 647 33.73 -24.22 -23.21
C LEU A 647 33.42 -25.64 -22.73
N ASP A 648 34.12 -26.12 -21.70
CA ASP A 648 33.91 -27.45 -21.10
C ASP A 648 32.62 -27.53 -20.27
N ASP A 649 32.01 -26.40 -19.91
CA ASP A 649 30.74 -26.34 -19.17
C ASP A 649 29.52 -26.45 -20.12
N ALA A 650 29.74 -26.81 -21.39
CA ALA A 650 28.72 -26.95 -22.43
C ALA A 650 28.72 -28.31 -23.12
N ILE A 651 27.53 -28.79 -23.43
CA ILE A 651 27.28 -29.79 -24.47
C ILE A 651 26.48 -29.16 -25.62
N LEU A 652 26.57 -29.76 -26.79
CA LEU A 652 25.75 -29.42 -27.95
C LEU A 652 24.65 -30.48 -28.09
N SER A 653 23.42 -30.00 -28.24
CA SER A 653 22.28 -30.80 -28.67
C SER A 653 22.00 -30.50 -30.12
N SER A 654 22.20 -31.46 -31.01
CA SER A 654 21.91 -31.33 -32.43
C SER A 654 20.66 -32.10 -32.79
N ASP A 655 19.62 -31.41 -33.24
CA ASP A 655 18.44 -32.06 -33.83
C ASP A 655 18.70 -32.34 -35.32
N LEU A 656 18.41 -33.57 -35.72
CA LEU A 656 18.71 -34.18 -37.02
C LEU A 656 17.42 -34.63 -37.68
N ASN A 657 17.20 -34.20 -38.91
CA ASN A 657 16.13 -34.73 -39.77
C ASN A 657 16.68 -35.87 -40.61
N ILE A 658 16.40 -37.10 -40.19
CA ILE A 658 16.86 -38.32 -40.87
C ILE A 658 15.83 -38.74 -41.91
N THR A 659 16.28 -38.99 -43.14
CA THR A 659 15.41 -39.40 -44.25
C THR A 659 15.36 -40.91 -44.44
N VAL A 660 16.39 -41.61 -43.97
CA VAL A 660 16.51 -43.07 -44.08
C VAL A 660 15.70 -43.79 -43.00
N SER A 661 14.87 -44.76 -43.40
CA SER A 661 14.02 -45.54 -42.46
C SER A 661 14.79 -46.58 -41.65
N LYS A 662 15.82 -47.20 -42.25
CA LYS A 662 16.77 -48.13 -41.63
C LYS A 662 18.16 -47.94 -42.22
N GLY A 663 19.16 -47.78 -41.36
CA GLY A 663 20.52 -47.48 -41.78
C GLY A 663 21.45 -47.17 -40.60
N THR A 664 22.52 -46.42 -40.86
CA THR A 664 23.45 -45.97 -39.81
C THR A 664 23.76 -44.49 -39.93
N LEU A 665 23.93 -43.81 -38.81
CA LEU A 665 24.46 -42.46 -38.73
C LEU A 665 25.97 -42.56 -38.53
N GLU A 666 26.75 -42.08 -39.49
CA GLU A 666 28.19 -41.91 -39.36
C GLU A 666 28.52 -40.54 -38.77
N VAL A 667 29.24 -40.57 -37.65
CA VAL A 667 29.74 -39.41 -36.93
C VAL A 667 31.25 -39.40 -37.02
N ARG A 668 31.83 -38.46 -37.79
CA ARG A 668 33.29 -38.38 -37.99
C ARG A 668 33.90 -37.32 -37.10
N SER A 669 34.94 -37.65 -36.34
CA SER A 669 35.59 -36.73 -35.38
C SER A 669 37.10 -36.61 -35.57
N VAL A 670 37.64 -35.40 -35.36
CA VAL A 670 39.06 -35.02 -35.53
C VAL A 670 39.95 -35.54 -34.39
N GLN A 671 39.42 -35.63 -33.18
CA GLN A 671 40.20 -35.99 -31.98
C GLN A 671 39.63 -37.24 -31.35
N GLY A 672 39.75 -38.39 -32.03
CA GLY A 672 39.46 -39.73 -31.50
C GLY A 672 38.34 -39.73 -30.47
N ALA A 673 37.12 -39.32 -30.88
CA ALA A 673 36.00 -39.17 -29.97
C ALA A 673 35.83 -40.44 -29.14
N LYS A 674 35.98 -40.35 -27.82
CA LYS A 674 35.65 -41.47 -26.93
C LYS A 674 34.14 -41.68 -27.04
N LYS A 675 33.75 -42.92 -27.37
CA LYS A 675 32.35 -43.36 -27.51
C LYS A 675 31.46 -42.91 -26.33
N ASP A 676 32.04 -42.73 -25.15
CA ASP A 676 31.36 -42.36 -23.89
C ASP A 676 30.67 -40.98 -23.88
N TRP A 677 31.01 -40.06 -24.80
CA TRP A 677 30.50 -38.68 -24.79
C TRP A 677 29.54 -38.32 -25.94
N VAL A 678 29.27 -39.27 -26.84
CA VAL A 678 28.36 -39.06 -27.98
C VAL A 678 27.14 -39.94 -27.79
N VAL A 679 25.98 -39.31 -27.57
CA VAL A 679 24.72 -39.99 -27.32
C VAL A 679 23.74 -39.67 -28.45
N PHE A 680 23.22 -40.69 -29.11
CA PHE A 680 22.27 -40.56 -30.22
C PHE A 680 20.98 -41.32 -29.92
N GLY A 681 19.86 -40.70 -30.23
CA GLY A 681 18.54 -41.30 -30.02
C GLY A 681 17.41 -40.45 -30.57
N ARG A 682 16.19 -40.87 -30.27
CA ARG A 682 14.96 -40.28 -30.81
C ARG A 682 14.62 -38.96 -30.11
N HIS A 683 14.07 -38.02 -30.87
CA HIS A 683 13.34 -36.87 -30.36
C HIS A 683 11.85 -37.20 -30.32
N VAL A 684 11.24 -37.14 -29.14
CA VAL A 684 9.84 -37.52 -28.94
C VAL A 684 9.04 -36.32 -28.43
N TYR A 685 7.99 -35.96 -29.17
CA TYR A 685 7.05 -34.91 -28.80
C TYR A 685 5.82 -35.52 -28.14
N ARG A 686 5.49 -35.08 -26.92
CA ARG A 686 4.29 -35.54 -26.20
C ARG A 686 3.47 -34.36 -25.69
N SER A 687 2.17 -34.39 -25.96
CA SER A 687 1.20 -33.49 -25.34
C SER A 687 0.60 -34.16 -24.10
N VAL A 688 0.82 -33.58 -22.94
CA VAL A 688 0.41 -34.14 -21.65
C VAL A 688 -0.86 -33.42 -21.18
N ARG A 689 -1.93 -34.18 -20.95
CA ARG A 689 -3.13 -33.69 -20.26
C ARG A 689 -2.96 -33.90 -18.76
N GLY A 690 -3.25 -32.87 -17.97
CA GLY A 690 -2.99 -32.85 -16.52
C GLY A 690 -1.59 -32.35 -16.18
N GLY A 691 -1.11 -32.74 -14.99
CA GLY A 691 0.19 -32.34 -14.45
C GLY A 691 1.12 -33.52 -14.14
N SER A 692 0.92 -34.68 -14.77
CA SER A 692 1.81 -35.83 -14.58
C SER A 692 2.06 -36.52 -15.91
N TRP A 693 3.31 -36.86 -16.15
CA TRP A 693 3.75 -37.68 -17.27
C TRP A 693 4.60 -38.82 -16.74
N GLU A 694 4.42 -40.00 -17.33
CA GLU A 694 5.18 -41.21 -17.02
C GLU A 694 5.71 -41.78 -18.34
N ARG A 695 6.89 -42.39 -18.29
CA ARG A 695 7.53 -42.99 -19.44
C ARG A 695 6.72 -44.19 -19.95
N GLU A 696 6.50 -44.26 -21.26
CA GLU A 696 5.88 -45.42 -21.91
C GLU A 696 6.89 -46.55 -22.13
N GLU A 697 6.45 -47.81 -22.06
CA GLU A 697 7.33 -48.99 -22.29
C GLU A 697 7.97 -48.99 -23.69
N ASN A 698 7.31 -48.38 -24.69
CA ASN A 698 7.78 -48.31 -26.08
C ASN A 698 8.82 -47.19 -26.35
N ASP A 699 9.14 -46.36 -25.35
CA ASP A 699 10.11 -45.27 -25.50
C ASP A 699 11.55 -45.77 -25.27
N GLU A 700 12.03 -46.64 -26.15
CA GLU A 700 13.43 -47.08 -26.18
C GLU A 700 14.34 -46.08 -26.92
N ASN A 701 15.57 -45.90 -26.44
CA ASN A 701 16.60 -45.03 -27.02
C ASN A 701 16.15 -43.57 -27.28
N VAL A 702 15.38 -42.98 -26.36
CA VAL A 702 15.00 -41.56 -26.42
C VAL A 702 16.05 -40.70 -25.74
N THR A 703 16.61 -39.73 -26.46
CA THR A 703 17.59 -38.76 -25.97
C THR A 703 16.99 -37.39 -25.68
N HIS A 704 15.89 -37.05 -26.35
CA HIS A 704 15.23 -35.76 -26.20
C HIS A 704 13.70 -35.94 -26.13
N TYR A 705 13.09 -35.47 -25.05
CA TYR A 705 11.64 -35.31 -24.94
C TYR A 705 11.24 -33.85 -24.99
N THR A 706 10.24 -33.52 -25.80
CA THR A 706 9.51 -32.24 -25.70
C THR A 706 8.11 -32.52 -25.13
N LEU A 707 7.92 -32.16 -23.86
CA LEU A 707 6.69 -32.40 -23.11
C LEU A 707 5.91 -31.10 -22.97
N ARG A 708 4.75 -31.03 -23.64
CA ARG A 708 3.84 -29.89 -23.53
C ARG A 708 2.68 -30.22 -22.60
N PHE A 709 2.73 -29.72 -21.37
CA PHE A 709 1.63 -29.82 -20.43
C PHE A 709 0.56 -28.81 -20.82
N THR A 710 -0.64 -29.26 -21.16
CA THR A 710 -1.70 -28.39 -21.73
C THR A 710 -2.68 -27.83 -20.69
N SER A 711 -2.76 -28.46 -19.52
CA SER A 711 -3.70 -28.10 -18.45
C SER A 711 -3.26 -26.97 -17.50
N PRO A 712 -1.96 -26.81 -17.15
CA PRO A 712 -1.50 -25.71 -16.30
C PRO A 712 -1.81 -24.33 -16.88
N LEU A 713 -2.07 -23.38 -15.99
CA LEU A 713 -2.24 -21.97 -16.36
C LEU A 713 -0.86 -21.32 -16.52
N SER A 714 -0.74 -20.37 -17.45
CA SER A 714 0.48 -19.59 -17.62
C SER A 714 0.19 -18.15 -17.22
N ASN A 715 0.79 -17.69 -16.12
CA ASN A 715 0.64 -16.32 -15.63
C ASN A 715 1.90 -15.90 -14.87
N SER A 716 2.24 -14.61 -14.91
CA SER A 716 3.40 -14.06 -14.24
C SER A 716 3.38 -14.12 -12.70
N LEU A 717 2.24 -14.45 -12.10
CA LEU A 717 2.10 -14.68 -10.66
C LEU A 717 2.21 -16.15 -10.26
N LEU A 718 2.12 -17.10 -11.20
CA LEU A 718 2.05 -18.53 -10.88
C LEU A 718 3.42 -19.17 -10.84
N THR A 719 3.54 -20.08 -9.89
CA THR A 719 4.72 -20.90 -9.63
C THR A 719 4.29 -22.35 -9.51
N TYR A 720 5.12 -23.25 -10.03
CA TYR A 720 4.85 -24.69 -10.06
C TYR A 720 6.00 -25.45 -9.42
N ASP A 721 5.65 -26.45 -8.62
CA ASP A 721 6.60 -27.45 -8.13
C ASP A 721 6.67 -28.58 -9.15
N LEU A 722 7.88 -28.86 -9.62
CA LEU A 722 8.21 -29.94 -10.54
C LEU A 722 9.02 -31.02 -9.81
N GLU A 723 8.44 -32.21 -9.71
CA GLU A 723 9.08 -33.41 -9.18
C GLU A 723 9.44 -34.33 -10.34
N ALA A 724 10.72 -34.67 -10.47
CA ALA A 724 11.19 -35.63 -11.45
C ALA A 724 11.80 -36.85 -10.75
N SER A 725 11.49 -38.06 -11.24
CA SER A 725 12.14 -39.29 -10.80
C SER A 725 12.90 -39.92 -11.96
N ILE A 726 14.10 -40.41 -11.65
CA ILE A 726 14.97 -41.11 -12.58
C ILE A 726 15.04 -42.60 -12.23
N GLY A 727 15.34 -43.44 -13.22
CA GLY A 727 15.60 -44.86 -13.01
C GLY A 727 16.99 -45.13 -12.43
N GLN A 728 17.45 -46.39 -12.51
CA GLN A 728 18.88 -46.68 -12.35
C GLN A 728 19.65 -45.93 -13.44
N CYS A 729 20.72 -45.25 -13.03
CA CYS A 729 21.43 -44.29 -13.84
C CYS A 729 22.91 -44.67 -13.92
N GLU A 730 23.37 -45.03 -15.10
CA GLU A 730 24.80 -45.20 -15.42
C GLU A 730 25.20 -44.15 -16.46
N GLY A 731 26.08 -43.22 -16.10
CA GLY A 731 26.54 -42.15 -16.99
C GLY A 731 25.99 -40.77 -16.63
N GLN A 732 25.59 -39.98 -17.63
CA GLN A 732 25.18 -38.58 -17.43
C GLN A 732 23.73 -38.46 -16.96
N TYR A 733 23.53 -37.61 -15.96
CA TYR A 733 22.21 -37.27 -15.47
C TYR A 733 21.42 -36.45 -16.50
N PRO A 734 20.09 -36.64 -16.57
CA PRO A 734 19.25 -35.86 -17.47
C PRO A 734 19.18 -34.38 -17.05
N ILE A 735 19.01 -33.52 -18.04
CA ILE A 735 18.86 -32.08 -17.88
C ILE A 735 17.45 -31.70 -18.32
N ILE A 736 16.73 -31.04 -17.44
CA ILE A 736 15.44 -30.44 -17.76
C ILE A 736 15.65 -28.98 -18.13
N LYS A 737 15.22 -28.59 -19.32
CA LYS A 737 15.10 -27.20 -19.74
C LYS A 737 13.63 -26.80 -19.65
N HIS A 738 13.37 -25.79 -18.82
CA HIS A 738 12.06 -25.15 -18.74
C HIS A 738 12.13 -23.80 -19.44
N THR A 739 11.30 -23.62 -20.45
CA THR A 739 11.24 -22.39 -21.24
C THR A 739 9.92 -21.68 -20.96
N SER A 740 9.98 -20.38 -20.65
CA SER A 740 8.80 -19.51 -20.60
C SER A 740 8.07 -19.55 -21.94
N ILE A 741 6.74 -19.66 -21.95
CA ILE A 741 5.99 -19.71 -23.21
C ILE A 741 6.07 -18.35 -23.90
N SER A 742 6.47 -18.37 -25.18
CA SER A 742 6.41 -17.21 -26.05
C SER A 742 4.95 -16.84 -26.36
N VAL A 743 4.63 -15.56 -26.25
CA VAL A 743 3.41 -15.01 -26.86
C VAL A 743 3.64 -15.01 -28.37
N PRO A 744 2.63 -15.33 -29.22
CA PRO A 744 2.78 -15.29 -30.67
C PRO A 744 3.36 -13.97 -31.21
N SER A 745 3.09 -12.84 -30.56
CA SER A 745 3.62 -11.51 -30.89
C SER A 745 5.09 -11.26 -30.52
N LEU A 746 5.74 -12.20 -29.82
CA LEU A 746 7.12 -12.13 -29.35
C LEU A 746 7.90 -13.41 -29.70
N GLN A 747 7.43 -14.14 -30.73
CA GLN A 747 8.09 -15.36 -31.21
C GLN A 747 9.58 -15.07 -31.51
N ASP A 748 10.44 -16.00 -31.12
CA ASP A 748 11.89 -16.06 -31.37
C ASP A 748 12.81 -15.03 -30.69
N THR A 749 12.30 -14.11 -29.85
CA THR A 749 13.13 -13.01 -29.31
C THR A 749 13.02 -12.76 -27.81
N ALA A 750 12.24 -13.51 -27.03
CA ALA A 750 12.09 -13.24 -25.59
C ALA A 750 11.77 -14.51 -24.78
N LEU A 751 12.69 -15.48 -24.74
CA LEU A 751 12.53 -16.70 -23.96
C LEU A 751 13.41 -16.65 -22.70
N GLU A 752 12.79 -16.70 -21.53
CA GLU A 752 13.46 -17.02 -20.27
C GLU A 752 13.53 -18.55 -20.16
N ALA A 753 14.74 -19.10 -20.19
CA ALA A 753 14.99 -20.53 -20.04
C ALA A 753 15.73 -20.79 -18.73
N ARG A 754 15.42 -21.91 -18.08
CA ARG A 754 16.16 -22.39 -16.91
C ARG A 754 16.48 -23.85 -17.07
N PHE A 755 17.68 -24.22 -16.63
CA PHE A 755 18.22 -25.56 -16.75
C PHE A 755 18.35 -26.18 -15.38
N TYR A 756 17.81 -27.38 -15.23
CA TYR A 756 17.79 -28.11 -13.98
C TYR A 756 18.44 -29.49 -14.20
N PRO A 757 19.67 -29.70 -13.70
CA PRO A 757 20.23 -31.04 -13.62
C PRO A 757 19.41 -31.87 -12.63
N ILE A 758 18.99 -33.08 -13.01
CA ILE A 758 18.29 -33.98 -12.11
C ILE A 758 19.29 -34.87 -11.39
N THR A 759 19.11 -35.11 -10.10
CA THR A 759 19.94 -36.07 -9.34
C THR A 759 19.16 -37.31 -8.94
N SER A 760 19.84 -38.28 -8.33
CA SER A 760 19.21 -39.46 -7.71
C SER A 760 18.35 -39.12 -6.50
N ILE A 761 18.46 -37.90 -5.94
CA ILE A 761 17.60 -37.43 -4.84
C ILE A 761 16.41 -36.69 -5.46
N PRO A 762 15.15 -37.04 -5.12
CA PRO A 762 14.00 -36.31 -5.62
C PRO A 762 14.06 -34.85 -5.14
N SER A 763 14.40 -33.95 -6.05
CA SER A 763 14.43 -32.51 -5.82
C SER A 763 13.15 -31.88 -6.38
N VAL A 764 12.44 -31.11 -5.55
CA VAL A 764 11.33 -30.27 -6.01
C VAL A 764 11.92 -29.03 -6.66
N LEU A 765 11.74 -28.90 -7.98
CA LEU A 765 12.22 -27.77 -8.77
C LEU A 765 11.10 -26.73 -8.88
N ARG A 766 11.38 -25.47 -8.54
CA ARG A 766 10.38 -24.39 -8.64
C ARG A 766 10.44 -23.76 -10.03
N LEU A 767 9.42 -24.02 -10.83
CA LEU A 767 9.20 -23.42 -12.14
C LEU A 767 8.36 -22.16 -12.01
N HIS A 768 8.70 -21.14 -12.79
CA HIS A 768 7.90 -19.94 -12.89
C HIS A 768 7.25 -19.90 -14.26
N SER A 769 5.93 -19.79 -14.33
CA SER A 769 5.19 -19.86 -15.60
C SER A 769 5.16 -18.53 -16.34
N HIS A 770 6.24 -17.74 -16.30
CA HIS A 770 6.22 -16.39 -16.86
C HIS A 770 5.89 -16.47 -18.35
N VAL A 771 4.81 -15.81 -18.71
CA VAL A 771 4.63 -15.21 -20.03
C VAL A 771 5.17 -13.78 -19.87
N PRO A 772 5.67 -13.10 -20.91
CA PRO A 772 6.00 -11.66 -20.87
C PRO A 772 4.75 -10.76 -20.68
N LEU A 773 3.87 -11.10 -19.73
CA LEU A 773 2.57 -10.51 -19.42
C LEU A 773 2.44 -10.30 -17.91
N GLY A 774 2.64 -9.06 -17.47
CA GLY A 774 2.54 -8.63 -16.07
C GLY A 774 1.20 -7.95 -15.77
N PRO A 775 0.86 -7.71 -14.49
CA PRO A 775 -0.30 -6.90 -14.14
C PRO A 775 -0.29 -5.56 -14.89
N PHE A 776 -1.46 -5.13 -15.34
CA PHE A 776 -1.68 -3.88 -16.09
C PHE A 776 -1.12 -3.85 -17.53
N LEU A 777 -0.56 -4.96 -18.02
CA LEU A 777 -0.21 -5.15 -19.44
C LEU A 777 -1.33 -5.95 -20.13
N SER A 778 -1.59 -5.69 -21.41
CA SER A 778 -2.61 -6.40 -22.18
C SER A 778 -2.21 -7.87 -22.35
N SER A 779 -3.10 -8.80 -22.01
CA SER A 779 -2.84 -10.24 -22.06
C SER A 779 -3.72 -10.94 -23.09
N GLU A 780 -3.11 -11.76 -23.95
CA GLU A 780 -3.81 -12.93 -24.51
C GLU A 780 -3.75 -14.06 -23.47
N HIS A 781 -4.81 -14.86 -23.36
CA HIS A 781 -4.83 -15.97 -22.40
C HIS A 781 -3.98 -17.13 -22.96
N VAL A 782 -2.75 -17.28 -22.45
CA VAL A 782 -1.85 -18.37 -22.82
C VAL A 782 -1.97 -19.50 -21.79
N ARG A 783 -2.05 -20.75 -22.27
CA ARG A 783 -2.10 -21.94 -21.43
C ARG A 783 -1.03 -22.95 -21.78
N GLY A 784 -0.66 -23.71 -20.76
CA GLY A 784 0.31 -24.79 -20.80
C GLY A 784 1.65 -24.40 -20.20
N VAL A 785 2.56 -25.36 -20.15
CA VAL A 785 3.99 -25.21 -19.84
C VAL A 785 4.72 -26.22 -20.71
N GLU A 786 5.81 -25.78 -21.36
CA GLU A 786 6.66 -26.65 -22.16
C GLU A 786 7.95 -26.97 -21.40
N ILE A 787 8.30 -28.25 -21.40
CA ILE A 787 9.50 -28.77 -20.76
C ILE A 787 10.23 -29.65 -21.75
N GLU A 788 11.51 -29.36 -21.95
CA GLU A 788 12.41 -30.19 -22.74
C GLU A 788 13.28 -31.02 -21.78
N VAL A 789 13.44 -32.32 -22.07
CA VAL A 789 14.28 -33.22 -21.26
C VAL A 789 15.34 -33.82 -22.17
N PHE A 790 16.60 -33.56 -21.84
CA PHE A 790 17.77 -34.12 -22.52
C PHE A 790 18.37 -35.20 -21.63
N GLN A 791 18.57 -36.40 -22.16
CA GLN A 791 18.98 -37.55 -21.36
C GLN A 791 19.85 -38.55 -22.15
N SER A 792 20.58 -39.39 -21.42
CA SER A 792 21.16 -40.61 -21.97
C SER A 792 20.18 -41.77 -21.90
N PRO A 793 20.13 -42.69 -22.89
CA PRO A 793 19.37 -43.94 -22.80
C PRO A 793 19.73 -44.80 -21.57
N THR A 794 20.96 -44.65 -21.06
CA THR A 794 21.48 -45.33 -19.87
C THR A 794 21.09 -44.68 -18.54
N CYS A 795 20.45 -43.50 -18.58
CA CYS A 795 19.93 -42.79 -17.43
C CYS A 795 18.58 -42.12 -17.75
N PRO A 796 17.51 -42.92 -17.95
CA PRO A 796 16.23 -42.40 -18.38
C PRO A 796 15.42 -41.80 -17.23
N ILE A 797 14.72 -40.71 -17.53
CA ILE A 797 13.66 -40.17 -16.70
C ILE A 797 12.46 -41.13 -16.70
N GLN A 798 11.82 -41.29 -15.55
CA GLN A 798 10.70 -42.24 -15.37
C GLN A 798 9.37 -41.53 -15.21
N LYS A 799 9.34 -40.46 -14.40
CA LYS A 799 8.12 -39.70 -14.12
C LYS A 799 8.43 -38.24 -13.90
N ILE A 800 7.55 -37.39 -14.42
CA ILE A 800 7.54 -35.95 -14.15
C ILE A 800 6.16 -35.59 -13.62
N ARG A 801 6.11 -34.97 -12.45
CA ARG A 801 4.90 -34.45 -11.84
C ARG A 801 5.05 -32.96 -11.62
N MET A 802 4.10 -32.19 -12.13
CA MET A 802 4.00 -30.75 -11.95
C MET A 802 2.73 -30.43 -11.15
N SER A 803 2.88 -29.64 -10.09
CA SER A 803 1.79 -29.22 -9.21
C SER A 803 1.84 -27.71 -8.94
N PRO A 804 0.70 -27.03 -8.82
CA PRO A 804 0.69 -25.59 -8.54
C PRO A 804 1.17 -25.31 -7.11
N TRP A 805 2.18 -24.46 -6.97
CA TRP A 805 2.64 -23.97 -5.68
C TRP A 805 1.90 -22.68 -5.32
N HIS A 806 0.71 -22.81 -4.73
CA HIS A 806 -0.16 -21.66 -4.43
C HIS A 806 0.48 -20.63 -3.49
N MET A 807 1.40 -21.05 -2.62
CA MET A 807 2.08 -20.12 -1.72
C MET A 807 3.04 -19.20 -2.47
N GLY A 808 3.66 -19.64 -3.57
CA GLY A 808 4.60 -18.81 -4.34
C GLY A 808 3.96 -17.57 -4.95
N VAL A 809 2.64 -17.58 -5.19
CA VAL A 809 1.86 -16.40 -5.58
C VAL A 809 2.07 -15.26 -4.58
N LEU A 810 2.07 -15.56 -3.28
CA LEU A 810 2.27 -14.55 -2.22
C LEU A 810 3.68 -13.95 -2.20
N GLY A 811 4.69 -14.64 -2.75
CA GLY A 811 6.02 -14.06 -2.96
C GLY A 811 6.02 -13.04 -4.11
N LYS A 812 5.36 -13.38 -5.21
CA LYS A 812 5.33 -12.53 -6.43
C LYS A 812 4.50 -11.26 -6.26
N ILE A 813 3.50 -11.25 -5.37
CA ILE A 813 2.71 -10.03 -5.15
C ILE A 813 3.52 -8.88 -4.57
N VAL A 814 4.63 -9.15 -3.85
CA VAL A 814 5.46 -8.11 -3.23
C VAL A 814 6.09 -7.20 -4.28
N THR A 815 6.63 -7.77 -5.36
CA THR A 815 7.28 -7.01 -6.45
C THR A 815 6.28 -6.45 -7.45
N ARG A 816 5.17 -7.17 -7.70
CA ARG A 816 4.18 -6.85 -8.75
C ARG A 816 3.06 -5.91 -8.32
N TYR A 817 2.73 -5.86 -7.02
CA TYR A 817 1.62 -5.06 -6.47
C TYR A 817 2.03 -3.99 -5.45
N ARG A 818 3.31 -3.61 -5.41
CA ARG A 818 3.84 -2.54 -4.52
C ARG A 818 3.04 -1.24 -4.58
N MET A 819 2.61 -0.83 -5.78
CA MET A 819 1.84 0.41 -5.96
C MET A 819 0.43 0.31 -5.39
N VAL A 820 -0.24 -0.84 -5.56
CA VAL A 820 -1.54 -1.12 -4.92
C VAL A 820 -1.41 -1.10 -3.40
N ALA A 821 -0.34 -1.72 -2.88
CA ALA A 821 -0.07 -1.78 -1.45
C ALA A 821 0.11 -0.38 -0.83
N MET A 822 0.70 0.57 -1.57
CA MET A 822 0.83 1.97 -1.17
C MET A 822 -0.48 2.76 -1.32
N ALA A 823 -1.23 2.53 -2.40
CA ALA A 823 -2.39 3.34 -2.78
C ALA A 823 -3.65 3.05 -1.96
N TRP A 824 -4.05 1.79 -1.82
CA TRP A 824 -5.34 1.42 -1.25
C TRP A 824 -5.58 1.88 0.21
N PRO A 825 -4.57 1.94 1.11
CA PRO A 825 -4.74 2.55 2.42
C PRO A 825 -5.22 4.02 2.38
N VAL A 826 -4.89 4.78 1.34
CA VAL A 826 -5.39 6.16 1.14
C VAL A 826 -6.90 6.16 0.92
N GLY A 827 -7.42 5.18 0.18
CA GLY A 827 -8.85 5.01 -0.04
C GLY A 827 -9.60 4.73 1.26
N TRP A 828 -9.07 3.84 2.10
CA TRP A 828 -9.66 3.54 3.41
C TRP A 828 -9.60 4.70 4.39
N ALA A 829 -8.47 5.42 4.48
CA ALA A 829 -8.38 6.64 5.28
C ALA A 829 -9.45 7.66 4.86
N SER A 830 -9.65 7.81 3.54
CA SER A 830 -10.68 8.68 2.96
C SER A 830 -12.10 8.21 3.30
N ALA A 831 -12.37 6.90 3.24
CA ALA A 831 -13.66 6.32 3.60
C ALA A 831 -14.00 6.52 5.09
N VAL A 832 -13.01 6.45 5.99
CA VAL A 832 -13.21 6.71 7.42
C VAL A 832 -13.56 8.18 7.67
N VAL A 833 -12.85 9.11 7.03
CA VAL A 833 -13.19 10.54 7.11
C VAL A 833 -14.56 10.82 6.48
N LEU A 834 -14.91 10.15 5.38
CA LEU A 834 -16.24 10.23 4.77
C LEU A 834 -17.33 9.80 5.77
N ARG A 835 -17.09 8.74 6.53
CA ARG A 835 -18.00 8.29 7.59
C ARG A 835 -18.15 9.35 8.70
N GLN A 836 -17.07 10.00 9.11
CA GLN A 836 -17.12 11.12 10.07
C GLN A 836 -17.96 12.29 9.55
N VAL A 837 -17.72 12.74 8.31
CA VAL A 837 -18.45 13.83 7.66
C VAL A 837 -19.93 13.48 7.42
N ALA A 838 -20.23 12.23 7.04
CA ALA A 838 -21.60 11.74 6.88
C ALA A 838 -22.37 11.74 8.21
N SER A 839 -21.74 11.28 9.28
CA SER A 839 -22.34 11.31 10.63
C SER A 839 -22.58 12.74 11.12
N PHE A 840 -21.63 13.65 10.89
CA PHE A 840 -21.78 15.07 11.23
C PHE A 840 -22.94 15.73 10.48
N HIS A 841 -23.13 15.40 9.20
CA HIS A 841 -24.23 15.91 8.41
C HIS A 841 -25.60 15.53 9.02
N GLY A 842 -25.79 14.26 9.42
CA GLY A 842 -27.05 13.78 10.01
C GLY A 842 -27.24 14.18 11.48
N THR A 843 -26.22 14.01 12.31
CA THR A 843 -26.34 14.15 13.78
C THR A 843 -25.86 15.49 14.34
N GLY A 844 -25.01 16.22 13.60
CA GLY A 844 -24.35 17.44 14.09
C GLY A 844 -23.15 17.15 14.99
N THR A 845 -22.79 15.88 15.18
CA THR A 845 -21.65 15.45 16.00
C THR A 845 -20.64 14.68 15.16
N ILE A 846 -19.35 14.94 15.36
CA ILE A 846 -18.28 14.22 14.69
C ILE A 846 -17.88 13.04 15.59
N PRO A 847 -18.05 11.78 15.16
CA PRO A 847 -17.56 10.64 15.93
C PRO A 847 -16.03 10.64 15.95
N SER A 848 -15.44 10.09 17.02
CA SER A 848 -14.00 9.90 17.07
C SER A 848 -13.52 8.96 15.96
N TYR A 849 -12.27 9.10 15.55
CA TYR A 849 -11.72 8.33 14.44
C TYR A 849 -11.75 6.81 14.69
N ASP A 850 -11.50 6.37 15.93
CA ASP A 850 -11.62 4.95 16.32
C ASP A 850 -13.05 4.42 16.15
N GLN A 851 -14.06 5.24 16.49
CA GLN A 851 -15.45 4.87 16.29
C GLN A 851 -15.80 4.82 14.81
N ALA A 852 -15.41 5.82 14.02
CA ALA A 852 -15.67 5.85 12.59
C ALA A 852 -14.97 4.68 11.86
N LEU A 853 -13.74 4.35 12.23
CA LEU A 853 -13.00 3.21 11.70
C LEU A 853 -13.68 1.88 12.04
N THR A 854 -14.21 1.73 13.26
CA THR A 854 -14.99 0.55 13.65
C THR A 854 -16.30 0.44 12.87
N ASP A 855 -17.01 1.57 12.70
CA ASP A 855 -18.24 1.61 11.90
C ASP A 855 -17.96 1.17 10.45
N VAL A 856 -16.86 1.66 9.85
CA VAL A 856 -16.43 1.24 8.51
C VAL A 856 -16.09 -0.25 8.48
N ALA A 857 -15.38 -0.78 9.48
CA ALA A 857 -15.03 -2.20 9.57
C ALA A 857 -16.25 -3.13 9.59
N VAL A 858 -17.31 -2.72 10.31
CA VAL A 858 -18.49 -3.58 10.52
C VAL A 858 -19.54 -3.39 9.42
N ASP A 859 -19.71 -2.17 8.89
CA ASP A 859 -20.79 -1.85 7.95
C ASP A 859 -20.31 -1.78 6.49
N TRP A 860 -19.23 -1.04 6.23
CA TRP A 860 -18.81 -0.70 4.86
C TRP A 860 -17.83 -1.72 4.28
N LEU A 861 -16.93 -2.28 5.09
CA LEU A 861 -15.94 -3.26 4.64
C LEU A 861 -16.59 -4.50 4.01
N PRO A 862 -17.60 -5.17 4.62
CA PRO A 862 -18.23 -6.33 3.99
C PRO A 862 -18.95 -6.00 2.67
N LYS A 863 -19.64 -4.85 2.62
CA LYS A 863 -20.40 -4.41 1.43
C LYS A 863 -19.48 -4.02 0.27
N SER A 864 -18.43 -3.25 0.57
CA SER A 864 -17.44 -2.84 -0.43
C SER A 864 -16.60 -4.01 -0.93
N LEU A 865 -16.35 -5.02 -0.08
CA LEU A 865 -15.68 -6.26 -0.48
C LEU A 865 -16.49 -7.02 -1.53
N VAL A 866 -17.81 -7.14 -1.36
CA VAL A 866 -18.68 -7.72 -2.40
C VAL A 866 -18.60 -6.88 -3.67
N GLY A 867 -18.66 -5.56 -3.55
CA GLY A 867 -18.55 -4.63 -4.68
C GLY A 867 -17.25 -4.77 -5.47
N ILE A 868 -16.09 -4.80 -4.81
CA ILE A 868 -14.79 -4.90 -5.49
C ILE A 868 -14.59 -6.27 -6.15
N VAL A 869 -15.10 -7.35 -5.55
CA VAL A 869 -15.08 -8.69 -6.15
C VAL A 869 -15.97 -8.76 -7.40
N LEU A 870 -17.18 -8.18 -7.35
CA LEU A 870 -18.06 -8.07 -8.52
C LEU A 870 -17.41 -7.23 -9.63
N MET A 871 -16.73 -6.15 -9.28
CA MET A 871 -15.96 -5.35 -10.23
C MET A 871 -14.78 -6.12 -10.83
N GLY A 872 -14.15 -7.01 -10.06
CA GLY A 872 -13.15 -7.95 -10.57
C GLY A 872 -13.71 -8.91 -11.62
N PHE A 873 -14.87 -9.52 -11.35
CA PHE A 873 -15.56 -10.35 -12.35
C PHE A 873 -15.94 -9.55 -13.60
N LEU A 874 -16.43 -8.31 -13.43
CA LEU A 874 -16.75 -7.42 -14.54
C LEU A 874 -15.50 -7.05 -15.35
N GLN A 875 -14.38 -6.79 -14.68
CA GLN A 875 -13.09 -6.52 -15.34
C GLN A 875 -12.65 -7.72 -16.19
N THR A 876 -12.74 -8.94 -15.66
CA THR A 876 -12.43 -10.17 -16.40
C THR A 876 -13.34 -10.32 -17.63
N ALA A 877 -14.66 -10.12 -17.45
CA ALA A 877 -15.64 -10.21 -18.54
C ALA A 877 -15.41 -9.16 -19.65
N LEU A 878 -14.90 -7.98 -19.28
CA LEU A 878 -14.63 -6.87 -20.20
C LEU A 878 -13.14 -6.76 -20.56
N SER A 879 -12.33 -7.80 -20.32
CA SER A 879 -10.87 -7.77 -20.48
C SER A 879 -10.40 -7.35 -21.87
N SER A 880 -11.14 -7.73 -22.91
CA SER A 880 -10.85 -7.37 -24.31
C SER A 880 -11.26 -5.95 -24.72
N TYR A 881 -11.97 -5.21 -23.86
CA TYR A 881 -12.54 -3.89 -24.20
C TYR A 881 -11.75 -2.73 -23.58
N GLY A 882 -11.14 -1.91 -24.43
CA GLY A 882 -10.47 -0.68 -24.04
C GLY A 882 -9.32 -0.90 -23.06
N ARG A 883 -9.27 -0.10 -21.98
CA ARG A 883 -8.22 -0.16 -20.95
C ARG A 883 -8.69 -0.87 -19.66
N SER A 884 -9.71 -1.71 -19.74
CA SER A 884 -10.27 -2.43 -18.57
C SER A 884 -9.21 -3.26 -17.84
N HIS A 885 -8.28 -3.88 -18.57
CA HIS A 885 -7.14 -4.63 -18.03
C HIS A 885 -6.15 -3.79 -17.21
N THR A 886 -6.27 -2.45 -17.20
CA THR A 886 -5.41 -1.56 -16.39
C THR A 886 -6.03 -1.15 -15.05
N LEU A 887 -7.28 -1.53 -14.79
CA LEU A 887 -8.03 -1.16 -13.59
C LEU A 887 -7.78 -2.14 -12.43
N ILE A 888 -8.12 -1.75 -11.20
CA ILE A 888 -8.07 -2.56 -9.98
C ILE A 888 -6.69 -3.21 -9.74
N LEU A 889 -6.55 -4.53 -9.95
CA LEU A 889 -5.29 -5.28 -9.86
C LEU A 889 -4.68 -5.60 -11.24
N GLY A 890 -5.30 -5.13 -12.32
CA GLY A 890 -4.82 -5.29 -13.69
C GLY A 890 -4.58 -6.73 -14.14
N ASN A 891 -5.20 -7.70 -13.46
CA ASN A 891 -5.15 -9.12 -13.82
C ASN A 891 -6.57 -9.56 -14.16
N THR A 892 -6.74 -10.11 -15.35
CA THR A 892 -8.04 -10.50 -15.91
C THR A 892 -8.35 -11.97 -15.72
N ASP A 893 -7.42 -12.79 -15.21
CA ASP A 893 -7.65 -14.21 -14.96
C ASP A 893 -8.53 -14.43 -13.71
N LEU A 894 -9.59 -15.24 -13.86
CA LEU A 894 -10.52 -15.55 -12.76
C LEU A 894 -9.81 -16.16 -11.53
N ALA A 895 -8.68 -16.84 -11.72
CA ALA A 895 -7.92 -17.50 -10.66
C ALA A 895 -7.40 -16.52 -9.59
N PHE A 896 -7.26 -15.23 -9.93
CA PHE A 896 -6.72 -14.21 -9.02
C PHE A 896 -7.79 -13.31 -8.40
N ILE A 897 -9.09 -13.55 -8.63
CA ILE A 897 -10.16 -12.86 -7.90
C ILE A 897 -10.00 -12.98 -6.37
N PRO A 898 -9.57 -14.11 -5.78
CA PRO A 898 -9.29 -14.18 -4.34
C PRO A 898 -8.21 -13.19 -3.86
N LEU A 899 -7.33 -12.73 -4.73
CA LEU A 899 -6.30 -11.74 -4.39
C LEU A 899 -6.92 -10.37 -4.08
N LEU A 900 -8.08 -10.04 -4.67
CA LEU A 900 -8.85 -8.84 -4.33
C LEU A 900 -9.29 -8.88 -2.87
N PHE A 901 -9.80 -10.03 -2.40
CA PHE A 901 -10.17 -10.19 -1.00
C PHE A 901 -8.98 -9.95 -0.07
N PHE A 902 -7.84 -10.57 -0.39
CA PHE A 902 -6.62 -10.43 0.39
C PHE A 902 -6.17 -8.95 0.50
N PHE A 903 -5.98 -8.26 -0.63
CA PHE A 903 -5.52 -6.87 -0.62
C PHE A 903 -6.54 -5.90 -0.02
N TRP A 904 -7.84 -6.15 -0.20
CA TRP A 904 -8.88 -5.27 0.33
C TRP A 904 -8.91 -5.32 1.86
N VAL A 905 -8.85 -6.52 2.45
CA VAL A 905 -8.78 -6.70 3.91
C VAL A 905 -7.42 -6.24 4.45
N TRP A 906 -6.33 -6.58 3.78
CA TRP A 906 -4.98 -6.18 4.20
C TRP A 906 -4.83 -4.66 4.22
N SER A 907 -5.26 -3.95 3.18
CA SER A 907 -5.15 -2.47 3.09
C SER A 907 -5.99 -1.76 4.15
N PHE A 908 -7.15 -2.31 4.52
CA PHE A 908 -7.93 -1.83 5.67
C PHE A 908 -7.14 -2.01 6.97
N GLY A 909 -6.54 -3.19 7.17
CA GLY A 909 -5.69 -3.47 8.33
C GLY A 909 -4.45 -2.57 8.40
N VAL A 910 -3.82 -2.22 7.27
CA VAL A 910 -2.74 -1.21 7.22
C VAL A 910 -3.25 0.15 7.70
N THR A 911 -4.46 0.55 7.32
CA THR A 911 -5.07 1.81 7.81
C THR A 911 -5.27 1.78 9.32
N CYS A 912 -5.68 0.63 9.88
CA CYS A 912 -5.72 0.41 11.33
C CYS A 912 -4.33 0.52 11.98
N LEU A 913 -3.29 -0.03 11.37
CA LEU A 913 -1.91 0.08 11.87
C LEU A 913 -1.40 1.52 11.86
N VAL A 914 -1.64 2.28 10.78
CA VAL A 914 -1.28 3.69 10.70
C VAL A 914 -1.96 4.47 11.82
N TRP A 915 -3.24 4.23 12.08
CA TRP A 915 -3.95 4.85 13.19
C TRP A 915 -3.35 4.49 14.56
N CYS A 916 -3.04 3.21 14.78
CA CYS A 916 -2.34 2.76 16.00
C CYS A 916 -0.98 3.47 16.16
N CYS A 917 -0.20 3.62 15.08
CA CYS A 917 1.08 4.32 15.10
C CYS A 917 0.93 5.80 15.45
N VAL A 918 -0.04 6.50 14.84
CA VAL A 918 -0.36 7.90 15.19
C VAL A 918 -0.72 8.02 16.66
N LEU A 919 -1.57 7.14 17.19
CA LEU A 919 -1.95 7.16 18.60
C LEU A 919 -0.79 6.87 19.55
N VAL A 920 0.05 5.88 19.25
CA VAL A 920 1.21 5.53 20.06
C VAL A 920 2.21 6.68 20.09
N THR A 921 2.53 7.26 18.93
CA THR A 921 3.47 8.39 18.83
C THR A 921 2.96 9.63 19.57
N VAL A 922 1.68 10.00 19.39
CA VAL A 922 1.03 11.10 20.13
C VAL A 922 1.07 10.85 21.65
N SER A 923 0.79 9.61 22.09
CA SER A 923 0.79 9.22 23.50
C SER A 923 2.19 9.30 24.12
N LEU A 924 3.21 8.80 23.41
CA LEU A 924 4.61 8.85 23.84
C LEU A 924 5.08 10.30 23.96
N TYR A 925 4.76 11.15 22.98
CA TYR A 925 5.10 12.57 23.03
C TYR A 925 4.41 13.31 24.18
N ARG A 926 3.14 13.02 24.44
CA ARG A 926 2.42 13.58 25.59
C ARG A 926 3.06 13.17 26.93
N LYS A 927 3.51 11.92 27.05
CA LYS A 927 4.26 11.45 28.23
C LYS A 927 5.62 12.17 28.34
N LEU A 928 6.35 12.31 27.24
CA LEU A 928 7.62 13.03 27.18
C LEU A 928 7.47 14.49 27.64
N LEU A 929 6.46 15.19 27.13
CA LEU A 929 6.14 16.56 27.56
C LEU A 929 5.74 16.63 29.04
N ALA A 930 5.07 15.60 29.56
CA ALA A 930 4.72 15.54 30.98
C ALA A 930 5.95 15.29 31.88
N THR A 931 7.00 14.64 31.36
CA THR A 931 8.27 14.41 32.09
C THR A 931 9.24 15.60 32.03
N LEU A 932 9.07 16.52 31.08
CA LEU A 932 9.90 17.72 31.00
C LEU A 932 9.47 18.75 32.08
N PRO A 933 10.38 19.30 32.89
CA PRO A 933 10.07 20.27 33.94
C PRO A 933 9.50 21.62 33.41
N LEU A 934 9.43 21.81 32.09
CA LEU A 934 8.88 22.98 31.40
C LEU A 934 7.37 23.17 31.63
N ARG A 935 6.63 22.12 32.01
CA ARG A 935 5.21 22.25 32.37
C ARG A 935 4.99 23.05 33.66
N TRP A 936 6.03 23.17 34.49
CA TRP A 936 6.03 24.01 35.69
C TRP A 936 6.17 25.49 35.36
N ILE A 937 6.98 25.85 34.35
CA ILE A 937 7.23 27.25 33.96
C ILE A 937 5.97 27.90 33.35
N SER A 938 5.21 27.17 32.52
CA SER A 938 3.97 27.70 31.92
C SER A 938 2.77 27.77 32.89
N SER A 939 2.81 27.05 34.02
CA SER A 939 1.77 27.15 35.06
C SER A 939 2.02 28.34 35.98
N THR A 940 3.28 28.69 36.25
CA THR A 940 3.66 29.89 37.02
C THR A 940 3.34 31.20 36.32
N GLU A 941 3.44 31.30 34.99
CA GLU A 941 3.03 32.51 34.25
C GLU A 941 1.50 32.66 34.14
N ARG A 942 0.77 31.54 33.98
CA ARG A 942 -0.70 31.57 33.87
C ARG A 942 -1.38 32.01 35.17
N ASN A 943 -0.74 31.77 36.32
CA ASN A 943 -1.21 32.24 37.63
C ASN A 943 -0.79 33.68 37.99
N ARG A 944 0.12 34.31 37.22
CA ARG A 944 0.53 35.71 37.42
C ARG A 944 -0.39 36.73 36.75
N ILE A 945 -1.23 36.31 35.80
CA ILE A 945 -2.19 37.17 35.10
C ILE A 945 -3.59 36.90 35.67
N LYS A 946 -3.85 37.36 36.90
CA LYS A 946 -5.21 37.67 37.35
C LYS A 946 -5.51 39.12 36.94
N PRO A 947 -6.55 39.40 36.13
CA PRO A 947 -6.99 40.77 35.94
C PRO A 947 -7.60 41.28 37.26
N SER A 948 -7.18 42.46 37.71
CA SER A 948 -7.85 43.19 38.78
C SER A 948 -9.26 43.56 38.34
N GLU A 949 -10.26 43.26 39.17
CA GLU A 949 -11.65 43.69 39.00
C GLU A 949 -11.73 45.23 39.01
N GLY A 950 -12.10 45.80 37.87
CA GLY A 950 -12.57 47.18 37.72
C GLY A 950 -13.94 47.15 37.02
N PRO A 951 -14.80 48.16 37.22
CA PRO A 951 -16.22 48.09 36.88
C PRO A 951 -16.44 48.01 35.35
N GLU A 952 -17.32 47.09 34.94
CA GLU A 952 -17.62 46.78 33.53
C GLU A 952 -18.38 47.92 32.81
N GLU A 953 -17.79 48.42 31.73
CA GLU A 953 -18.49 49.16 30.67
C GLU A 953 -19.00 48.21 29.56
N PRO A 954 -20.08 48.56 28.83
CA PRO A 954 -20.73 47.65 27.89
C PRO A 954 -19.92 47.41 26.60
N HIS A 955 -19.82 46.13 26.24
CA HIS A 955 -19.25 45.53 25.03
C HIS A 955 -19.02 46.43 23.79
N ARG A 956 -17.74 46.78 23.54
CA ARG A 956 -17.24 47.02 22.18
C ARG A 956 -17.12 45.69 21.42
N ARG A 957 -17.73 45.61 20.23
CA ARG A 957 -17.46 44.55 19.23
C ARG A 957 -15.94 44.48 18.97
N PRO A 958 -15.35 43.28 18.84
CA PRO A 958 -13.94 43.18 18.48
C PRO A 958 -13.72 43.81 17.10
N SER A 959 -12.80 44.77 17.03
CA SER A 959 -12.40 45.46 15.82
C SER A 959 -12.00 44.48 14.71
N THR A 960 -12.56 44.67 13.52
CA THR A 960 -12.27 43.94 12.26
C THR A 960 -10.80 44.01 11.80
N GLY A 961 -9.94 44.81 12.44
CA GLY A 961 -8.54 44.98 12.07
C GLY A 961 -7.60 43.80 12.39
N ARG A 962 -7.89 42.98 13.42
CA ARG A 962 -6.98 41.89 13.85
C ARG A 962 -7.14 40.60 13.03
N SER A 963 -8.31 40.34 12.44
CA SER A 963 -8.52 39.18 11.57
C SER A 963 -7.90 39.37 10.17
N ASN A 964 -7.96 40.60 9.62
CA ASN A 964 -7.42 40.92 8.30
C ASN A 964 -5.90 40.80 8.25
N ALA A 965 -5.17 41.31 9.26
CA ALA A 965 -3.71 41.18 9.34
C ALA A 965 -3.25 39.71 9.40
N THR A 966 -4.01 38.86 10.10
CA THR A 966 -3.70 37.43 10.22
C THR A 966 -4.02 36.68 8.93
N VAL A 967 -5.11 37.02 8.23
CA VAL A 967 -5.43 36.48 6.89
C VAL A 967 -4.36 36.88 5.89
N LEU A 968 -3.91 38.14 5.90
CA LEU A 968 -2.76 38.60 5.12
C LEU A 968 -1.50 37.80 5.45
N GLY A 969 -1.24 37.51 6.73
CA GLY A 969 -0.08 36.71 7.15
C GLY A 969 -0.12 35.26 6.63
N VAL A 970 -1.29 34.62 6.58
CA VAL A 970 -1.44 33.27 6.00
C VAL A 970 -1.28 33.31 4.47
N ILE A 971 -1.84 34.32 3.80
CA ILE A 971 -1.66 34.52 2.36
C ILE A 971 -0.18 34.78 2.05
N ALA A 972 0.50 35.60 2.86
CA ALA A 972 1.94 35.84 2.73
C ALA A 972 2.76 34.58 2.99
N LEU A 973 2.43 33.77 4.00
CA LEU A 973 3.10 32.49 4.25
C LEU A 973 2.90 31.51 3.09
N ILE A 974 1.67 31.41 2.54
CA ILE A 974 1.40 30.60 1.36
C ILE A 974 2.22 31.12 0.17
N ALA A 975 2.26 32.43 -0.06
CA ALA A 975 3.06 33.00 -1.15
C ALA A 975 4.55 32.67 -0.96
N ILE A 976 5.13 32.96 0.21
CA ILE A 976 6.54 32.68 0.53
C ILE A 976 6.85 31.20 0.38
N ALA A 977 6.06 30.32 1.00
CA ALA A 977 6.25 28.88 0.87
C ALA A 977 6.13 28.45 -0.60
N SER A 978 5.18 29.00 -1.36
CA SER A 978 4.99 28.65 -2.77
C SER A 978 6.18 29.05 -3.65
N PHE A 979 6.94 30.09 -3.30
CA PHE A 979 8.13 30.52 -4.02
C PHE A 979 9.43 29.82 -3.58
N PHE A 980 9.56 29.47 -2.31
CA PHE A 980 10.86 29.09 -1.74
C PHE A 980 10.92 27.69 -1.11
N VAL A 981 9.77 27.09 -0.77
CA VAL A 981 9.73 25.82 -0.03
C VAL A 981 8.98 24.76 -0.85
N PRO A 982 9.62 23.64 -1.22
CA PRO A 982 8.93 22.57 -1.92
C PRO A 982 7.72 22.05 -1.14
N HIS A 983 6.62 21.80 -1.84
CA HIS A 983 5.36 21.38 -1.24
C HIS A 983 5.48 20.06 -0.48
N GLU A 984 6.46 19.21 -0.79
CA GLU A 984 6.78 17.99 -0.06
C GLU A 984 7.24 18.31 1.37
N VAL A 985 8.09 19.33 1.53
CA VAL A 985 8.54 19.83 2.84
C VAL A 985 7.36 20.45 3.59
N VAL A 986 6.52 21.22 2.90
CA VAL A 986 5.30 21.81 3.48
C VAL A 986 4.35 20.73 3.97
N HIS A 987 4.17 19.63 3.23
CA HIS A 987 3.34 18.49 3.65
C HIS A 987 3.86 17.85 4.94
N VAL A 988 5.17 17.59 5.02
CA VAL A 988 5.81 17.04 6.23
C VAL A 988 5.66 18.02 7.39
N ALA A 989 5.92 19.31 7.18
CA ALA A 989 5.76 20.34 8.21
C ALA A 989 4.31 20.44 8.70
N ALA A 990 3.34 20.44 7.78
CA ALA A 990 1.92 20.47 8.12
C ALA A 990 1.51 19.22 8.92
N PHE A 991 1.96 18.03 8.52
CA PHE A 991 1.75 16.81 9.29
C PHE A 991 2.32 16.92 10.71
N MET A 992 3.58 17.36 10.85
CA MET A 992 4.23 17.51 12.16
C MET A 992 3.52 18.53 13.04
N ILE A 993 3.13 19.70 12.50
CA ILE A 993 2.41 20.73 13.25
C ILE A 993 1.05 20.20 13.70
N LEU A 994 0.24 19.64 12.80
CA LEU A 994 -1.06 19.07 13.16
C LEU A 994 -0.92 17.93 14.18
N TRP A 995 0.15 17.13 14.09
CA TRP A 995 0.44 16.05 15.04
C TRP A 995 0.77 16.63 16.42
N THR A 996 1.55 17.70 16.51
CA THR A 996 1.82 18.40 17.78
C THR A 996 0.57 19.04 18.37
N ILE A 997 -0.30 19.64 17.55
CA ILE A 997 -1.59 20.18 17.98
C ILE A 997 -2.44 19.05 18.58
N SER A 998 -2.53 17.92 17.89
CA SER A 998 -3.29 16.75 18.37
C SER A 998 -2.75 16.19 19.69
N ALA A 999 -1.44 16.25 19.90
CA ALA A 999 -0.85 15.80 21.16
C ALA A 999 -1.10 16.76 22.33
N ASN A 1000 -1.12 18.06 22.06
CA ASN A 1000 -1.28 19.14 23.04
C ASN A 1000 -2.75 19.46 23.37
N GLU A 1001 -3.72 19.08 22.55
CA GLU A 1001 -5.12 19.19 22.91
C GLU A 1001 -5.43 18.27 24.10
N ASP A 1002 -5.66 18.88 25.27
CA ASP A 1002 -6.27 18.20 26.40
C ASP A 1002 -7.67 17.75 25.97
N CYS A 1003 -7.90 16.44 25.88
CA CYS A 1003 -9.22 15.84 25.59
C CYS A 1003 -10.33 16.22 26.62
N ALA A 1004 -10.06 17.16 27.53
CA ALA A 1004 -10.89 17.60 28.64
C ALA A 1004 -11.47 19.02 28.46
N SER A 1005 -11.07 19.80 27.43
CA SER A 1005 -11.64 21.13 27.16
C SER A 1005 -13.07 21.02 26.58
N PRO A 1006 -14.13 21.48 27.29
CA PRO A 1006 -15.52 21.33 26.86
C PRO A 1006 -15.99 22.36 25.82
N THR A 1007 -15.15 23.30 25.40
CA THR A 1007 -15.59 24.51 24.68
C THR A 1007 -15.53 24.42 23.15
N ALA A 1008 -14.95 23.38 22.54
CA ALA A 1008 -14.94 23.21 21.08
C ALA A 1008 -14.99 21.75 20.60
N PRO A 1009 -16.08 20.99 20.84
CA PRO A 1009 -16.17 19.56 20.56
C PRO A 1009 -16.11 19.14 19.07
N SER A 1010 -16.05 20.06 18.10
CA SER A 1010 -16.02 19.71 16.66
C SER A 1010 -14.64 19.75 16.00
N LEU A 1011 -13.69 20.55 16.50
CA LEU A 1011 -12.38 20.68 15.85
C LEU A 1011 -11.44 19.53 16.24
N SER A 1012 -11.34 19.24 17.54
CA SER A 1012 -10.52 18.17 18.10
C SER A 1012 -10.93 16.78 17.64
N ALA A 1013 -12.21 16.58 17.31
CA ALA A 1013 -12.73 15.30 16.84
C ALA A 1013 -12.36 14.97 15.37
N ALA A 1014 -12.08 15.99 14.56
CA ALA A 1014 -11.79 15.84 13.12
C ALA A 1014 -10.29 15.78 12.80
N LEU A 1015 -9.45 16.42 13.62
CA LEU A 1015 -8.00 16.45 13.47
C LEU A 1015 -7.35 15.06 13.24
N PRO A 1016 -7.73 13.99 13.97
CA PRO A 1016 -7.12 12.69 13.79
C PRO A 1016 -7.31 12.08 12.39
N GLY A 1017 -8.47 12.32 11.76
CA GLY A 1017 -8.74 11.82 10.41
C GLY A 1017 -7.88 12.49 9.34
N ILE A 1018 -7.66 13.80 9.47
CA ILE A 1018 -6.77 14.57 8.61
C ILE A 1018 -5.32 14.07 8.77
N LEU A 1019 -4.89 13.84 10.01
CA LEU A 1019 -3.56 13.31 10.29
C LEU A 1019 -3.32 11.95 9.65
N VAL A 1020 -4.30 11.04 9.69
CA VAL A 1020 -4.16 9.74 9.03
C VAL A 1020 -4.07 9.89 7.52
N ILE A 1021 -4.88 10.76 6.89
CA ILE A 1021 -4.79 11.04 5.44
C ILE A 1021 -3.40 11.59 5.08
N LEU A 1022 -2.89 12.57 5.84
CA LEU A 1022 -1.55 13.12 5.59
C LEU A 1022 -0.45 12.07 5.79
N ALA A 1023 -0.60 11.16 6.75
CA ALA A 1023 0.35 10.08 7.02
C ALA A 1023 0.39 9.05 5.87
N VAL A 1024 -0.76 8.60 5.37
CA VAL A 1024 -0.81 7.62 4.26
C VAL A 1024 -0.39 8.22 2.91
N LEU A 1025 -0.30 9.56 2.81
CA LEU A 1025 0.24 10.26 1.63
C LEU A 1025 1.77 10.42 1.65
N LEU A 1026 2.42 10.24 2.82
CA LEU A 1026 3.88 10.37 2.93
C LEU A 1026 4.67 9.47 1.95
N PRO A 1027 4.27 8.20 1.69
CA PRO A 1027 4.97 7.35 0.73
C PRO A 1027 4.99 7.90 -0.70
N PHE A 1028 4.02 8.74 -1.08
CA PHE A 1028 3.99 9.41 -2.39
C PHE A 1028 4.85 10.67 -2.43
N LYS A 1029 5.10 11.31 -1.28
CA LYS A 1029 5.92 12.52 -1.16
C LYS A 1029 7.40 12.20 -0.91
N ALA A 1030 7.70 11.07 -0.27
CA ALA A 1030 9.06 10.68 0.09
C ALA A 1030 10.03 10.58 -1.11
N PRO A 1031 9.68 9.98 -2.26
CA PRO A 1031 10.59 9.90 -3.40
C PRO A 1031 10.97 11.29 -3.96
N HIS A 1032 9.99 12.19 -4.08
CA HIS A 1032 10.24 13.57 -4.52
C HIS A 1032 11.09 14.35 -3.50
N LEU A 1033 10.89 14.11 -2.20
CA LEU A 1033 11.72 14.70 -1.15
C LEU A 1033 13.18 14.19 -1.21
N LEU A 1034 13.39 12.90 -1.50
CA LEU A 1034 14.72 12.33 -1.69
C LEU A 1034 15.43 12.94 -2.91
N VAL A 1035 14.72 13.10 -4.03
CA VAL A 1035 15.23 13.79 -5.23
C VAL A 1035 15.63 15.23 -4.88
N TRP A 1036 14.76 15.97 -4.20
CA TRP A 1036 15.04 17.35 -3.81
C TRP A 1036 16.22 17.45 -2.85
N GLY A 1037 16.27 16.61 -1.82
CA GLY A 1037 17.38 16.58 -0.85
C GLY A 1037 18.73 16.26 -1.51
N ARG A 1038 18.76 15.34 -2.48
CA ARG A 1038 19.97 15.02 -3.25
C ARG A 1038 20.44 16.17 -4.13
N ASN A 1039 19.51 16.89 -4.77
CA ASN A 1039 19.83 18.08 -5.55
C ASN A 1039 20.43 19.19 -4.66
N LEU A 1040 19.90 19.34 -3.45
CA LEU A 1040 20.40 20.31 -2.47
C LEU A 1040 21.82 19.95 -1.98
N TYR A 1041 22.06 18.66 -1.67
CA TYR A 1041 23.37 18.15 -1.29
C TYR A 1041 24.42 18.36 -2.39
N SER A 1042 24.04 18.24 -3.67
CA SER A 1042 24.92 18.50 -4.81
C SER A 1042 25.11 19.99 -5.13
N HIS A 1043 24.78 20.89 -4.20
CA HIS A 1043 24.89 22.35 -4.31
C HIS A 1043 24.16 22.94 -5.52
N ARG A 1044 22.98 22.40 -5.85
CA ARG A 1044 22.19 22.84 -7.01
C ARG A 1044 20.77 23.21 -6.61
N GLU A 1045 20.37 24.40 -7.03
CA GLU A 1045 19.01 24.89 -6.81
C GLU A 1045 18.04 24.17 -7.74
N ARG A 1046 17.02 23.53 -7.17
CA ARG A 1046 15.82 23.16 -7.93
C ARG A 1046 14.93 24.39 -7.96
N PRO A 1047 14.57 24.94 -9.14
CA PRO A 1047 13.56 25.99 -9.20
C PRO A 1047 12.24 25.42 -8.66
N VAL A 1048 11.67 26.12 -7.68
CA VAL A 1048 10.34 25.81 -7.16
C VAL A 1048 9.32 26.37 -8.16
N TYR A 1049 8.60 25.49 -8.87
CA TYR A 1049 7.58 25.93 -9.81
C TYR A 1049 6.37 26.48 -9.06
N PHE A 1050 6.27 27.81 -8.99
CA PHE A 1050 5.29 28.50 -8.16
C PHE A 1050 3.85 27.97 -8.31
N MET A 1051 3.36 27.73 -9.53
CA MET A 1051 1.96 27.33 -9.76
C MET A 1051 1.66 25.92 -9.25
N GLU A 1052 2.53 24.96 -9.53
CA GLU A 1052 2.42 23.60 -9.01
C GLU A 1052 2.56 23.60 -7.49
N ASN A 1053 3.55 24.33 -6.99
CA ASN A 1053 3.84 24.42 -5.57
C ASN A 1053 2.70 25.08 -4.79
N LEU A 1054 2.06 26.12 -5.35
CA LEU A 1054 0.89 26.77 -4.77
C LEU A 1054 -0.28 25.80 -4.61
N TRP A 1055 -0.58 25.00 -5.64
CA TRP A 1055 -1.64 24.01 -5.60
C TRP A 1055 -1.39 22.94 -4.54
N TYR A 1056 -0.14 22.48 -4.40
CA TYR A 1056 0.20 21.42 -3.47
C TYR A 1056 0.46 21.88 -2.02
N ALA A 1057 1.09 23.03 -1.83
CA ALA A 1057 1.47 23.57 -0.52
C ALA A 1057 0.37 24.42 0.15
N GLY A 1058 -0.40 25.17 -0.65
CA GLY A 1058 -1.42 26.10 -0.15
C GLY A 1058 -2.48 25.45 0.75
N PRO A 1059 -3.13 24.34 0.33
CA PRO A 1059 -4.20 23.73 1.11
C PRO A 1059 -3.74 23.18 2.48
N PRO A 1060 -2.61 22.43 2.59
CA PRO A 1060 -2.07 22.03 3.90
C PRO A 1060 -1.76 23.22 4.84
N ILE A 1061 -1.17 24.31 4.32
CA ILE A 1061 -0.90 25.52 5.11
C ILE A 1061 -2.20 26.15 5.62
N ALA A 1062 -3.22 26.23 4.76
CA ALA A 1062 -4.52 26.76 5.13
C ALA A 1062 -5.20 25.92 6.22
N VAL A 1063 -5.11 24.58 6.14
CA VAL A 1063 -5.61 23.69 7.20
C VAL A 1063 -4.89 23.99 8.52
N VAL A 1064 -3.56 24.00 8.54
CA VAL A 1064 -2.77 24.31 9.75
C VAL A 1064 -3.19 25.66 10.35
N ALA A 1065 -3.31 26.70 9.52
CA ALA A 1065 -3.70 28.02 9.96
C ALA A 1065 -5.12 28.05 10.57
N LEU A 1066 -6.07 27.31 10.00
CA LEU A 1066 -7.44 27.22 10.53
C LEU A 1066 -7.48 26.48 11.87
N PHE A 1067 -6.70 25.41 12.03
CA PHE A 1067 -6.60 24.70 13.32
C PHE A 1067 -5.95 25.56 14.41
N LEU A 1068 -4.88 26.28 14.09
CA LEU A 1068 -4.24 27.22 15.02
C LEU A 1068 -5.18 28.38 15.44
N ARG A 1069 -6.19 28.71 14.63
CA ARG A 1069 -7.22 29.72 14.94
C ARG A 1069 -8.43 29.18 15.69
N GLY A 1070 -8.49 27.88 15.96
CA GLY A 1070 -9.65 27.26 16.57
C GLY A 1070 -10.90 27.26 15.67
N ALA A 1071 -10.72 27.07 14.35
CA ALA A 1071 -11.84 26.92 13.41
C ALA A 1071 -12.81 25.80 13.85
N VAL A 1072 -14.07 25.82 13.39
CA VAL A 1072 -15.10 24.87 13.85
C VAL A 1072 -15.86 24.38 12.63
N TYR A 1073 -16.24 23.10 12.60
CA TYR A 1073 -17.05 22.57 11.50
C TYR A 1073 -18.38 23.33 11.39
N ARG A 1074 -18.63 23.94 10.23
CA ARG A 1074 -19.89 24.63 9.95
C ARG A 1074 -20.84 23.72 9.19
N ARG A 1075 -22.09 23.65 9.65
CA ARG A 1075 -23.14 22.79 9.06
C ARG A 1075 -23.76 23.41 7.80
N ARG A 1076 -22.93 23.83 6.84
CA ARG A 1076 -23.38 24.32 5.52
C ARG A 1076 -23.55 23.15 4.56
N THR A 1077 -24.79 22.89 4.14
CA THR A 1077 -25.18 21.72 3.34
C THR A 1077 -24.37 21.58 2.04
N SER A 1078 -24.16 22.67 1.30
CA SER A 1078 -23.42 22.66 0.03
C SER A 1078 -21.94 22.30 0.18
N ARG A 1079 -21.26 22.89 1.18
CA ARG A 1079 -19.84 22.62 1.46
C ARG A 1079 -19.60 21.21 2.01
N LEU A 1080 -20.53 20.73 2.85
CA LEU A 1080 -20.51 19.34 3.32
C LEU A 1080 -20.70 18.35 2.17
N LEU A 1081 -21.60 18.64 1.22
CA LEU A 1081 -21.81 17.81 0.04
C LEU A 1081 -20.54 17.75 -0.82
N LEU A 1082 -19.91 18.89 -1.10
CA LEU A 1082 -18.68 18.96 -1.87
C LEU A 1082 -17.54 18.15 -1.22
N CYS A 1083 -17.39 18.26 0.10
CA CYS A 1083 -16.41 17.49 0.86
C CYS A 1083 -16.69 15.98 0.76
N LYS A 1084 -17.95 15.54 0.91
CA LYS A 1084 -18.34 14.13 0.71
C LYS A 1084 -18.03 13.62 -0.69
N VAL A 1085 -18.38 14.38 -1.72
CA VAL A 1085 -18.13 14.01 -3.13
C VAL A 1085 -16.63 13.87 -3.38
N SER A 1086 -15.81 14.80 -2.87
CA SER A 1086 -14.35 14.71 -3.02
C SER A 1086 -13.76 13.46 -2.35
N LEU A 1087 -14.26 13.07 -1.18
CA LEU A 1087 -13.82 11.85 -0.48
C LEU A 1087 -14.28 10.56 -1.17
N ILE A 1088 -15.50 10.55 -1.72
CA ILE A 1088 -16.00 9.43 -2.53
C ILE A 1088 -15.14 9.30 -3.79
N TRP A 1089 -14.86 10.41 -4.47
CA TRP A 1089 -14.07 10.41 -5.69
C TRP A 1089 -12.63 9.93 -5.41
N LEU A 1090 -11.99 10.44 -4.37
CA LEU A 1090 -10.67 9.97 -3.93
C LEU A 1090 -10.68 8.47 -3.60
N SER A 1091 -11.62 8.00 -2.77
CA SER A 1091 -11.71 6.58 -2.38
C SER A 1091 -11.96 5.66 -3.57
N PHE A 1092 -12.85 6.06 -4.49
CA PHE A 1092 -13.20 5.25 -5.66
C PHE A 1092 -12.08 5.23 -6.70
N SER A 1093 -11.47 6.38 -7.00
CA SER A 1093 -10.34 6.47 -7.94
C SER A 1093 -9.11 5.71 -7.46
N VAL A 1094 -8.82 5.73 -6.15
CA VAL A 1094 -7.75 4.92 -5.54
C VAL A 1094 -8.01 3.43 -5.72
N ALA A 1095 -9.23 2.97 -5.49
CA ALA A 1095 -9.60 1.56 -5.65
C ALA A 1095 -9.53 1.10 -7.11
N LEU A 1096 -9.98 1.95 -8.05
CA LEU A 1096 -10.13 1.58 -9.45
C LEU A 1096 -8.85 1.77 -10.28
N ALA A 1097 -8.09 2.83 -10.06
CA ALA A 1097 -6.93 3.20 -10.89
C ALA A 1097 -5.63 3.37 -10.10
N GLY A 1098 -5.70 3.41 -8.76
CA GLY A 1098 -4.55 3.62 -7.88
C GLY A 1098 -3.50 2.50 -7.88
N GLY A 1099 -3.70 1.40 -8.61
CA GLY A 1099 -2.67 0.39 -8.86
C GLY A 1099 -1.70 0.78 -9.99
N ARG A 1100 -2.24 1.21 -11.14
CA ARG A 1100 -1.45 1.58 -12.34
C ARG A 1100 -1.12 3.06 -12.42
N TRP A 1101 -2.03 3.94 -11.98
CA TRP A 1101 -1.98 5.38 -12.20
C TRP A 1101 -1.86 6.13 -10.87
N THR A 1102 -0.84 5.81 -10.07
CA THR A 1102 -0.80 6.29 -8.68
C THR A 1102 -0.58 7.81 -8.55
N TRP A 1103 -0.05 8.44 -9.60
CA TRP A 1103 0.07 9.89 -9.72
C TRP A 1103 -1.27 10.65 -9.61
N ILE A 1104 -2.42 10.00 -9.80
CA ILE A 1104 -3.74 10.64 -9.58
C ILE A 1104 -4.04 10.89 -8.10
N ILE A 1105 -3.38 10.19 -7.18
CA ILE A 1105 -3.75 10.18 -5.76
C ILE A 1105 -3.42 11.53 -5.08
N PRO A 1106 -2.20 12.09 -5.20
CA PRO A 1106 -1.89 13.39 -4.60
C PRO A 1106 -2.83 14.55 -5.03
N PRO A 1107 -3.16 14.77 -6.32
CA PRO A 1107 -4.06 15.86 -6.70
C PRO A 1107 -5.49 15.65 -6.17
N LEU A 1108 -6.00 14.42 -6.15
CA LEU A 1108 -7.32 14.10 -5.59
C LEU A 1108 -7.38 14.33 -4.07
N ALA A 1109 -6.31 13.94 -3.36
CA ALA A 1109 -6.19 14.20 -1.94
C ALA A 1109 -6.12 15.71 -1.63
N ASN A 1110 -5.39 16.48 -2.44
CA ASN A 1110 -5.34 17.93 -2.29
C ASN A 1110 -6.67 18.59 -2.60
N LEU A 1111 -7.42 18.11 -3.60
CA LEU A 1111 -8.78 18.58 -3.84
C LEU A 1111 -9.67 18.37 -2.61
N PHE A 1112 -9.60 17.21 -1.96
CA PHE A 1112 -10.28 16.99 -0.68
C PHE A 1112 -9.84 18.03 0.38
N ILE A 1113 -8.54 18.24 0.57
CA ILE A 1113 -8.01 19.21 1.53
C ILE A 1113 -8.54 20.63 1.23
N CYS A 1114 -8.62 21.04 -0.04
CA CYS A 1114 -9.23 22.31 -0.45
C CYS A 1114 -10.71 22.41 -0.02
N THR A 1115 -11.50 21.37 -0.28
CA THR A 1115 -12.93 21.38 0.10
C THR A 1115 -13.11 21.38 1.63
N LEU A 1116 -12.19 20.75 2.36
CA LEU A 1116 -12.14 20.76 3.82
C LEU A 1116 -11.80 22.17 4.36
N VAL A 1117 -10.84 22.88 3.76
CA VAL A 1117 -10.54 24.28 4.08
C VAL A 1117 -11.81 25.14 3.92
N GLY A 1118 -12.53 24.96 2.82
CA GLY A 1118 -13.81 25.64 2.59
C GLY A 1118 -14.88 25.29 3.64
N LEU A 1119 -14.88 24.06 4.16
CA LEU A 1119 -15.81 23.63 5.20
C LEU A 1119 -15.48 24.22 6.59
N LEU A 1120 -14.19 24.41 6.89
CA LEU A 1120 -13.68 24.95 8.15
C LEU A 1120 -13.73 26.49 8.21
N TRP A 1121 -13.64 27.18 7.07
CA TRP A 1121 -13.77 28.64 6.93
C TRP A 1121 -15.23 29.09 7.03
#